data_AF-G2XJS2-F1
#
_entry.id   AF-G2XJS2-F1
#
_cell.length_a   1.000
_cell.length_b   1.000
_cell.length_c   1.000
_cell.angle_alpha   90.00
_cell.angle_beta   90.00
_cell.angle_gamma   90.00
#
_symmetry.space_group_name_H-M   'P 1'
#
loop_
_entity.id
_entity.type
_entity.pdbx_description
1 polymer ?
#
loop_
_entity_poly.entity_id
_entity_poly.type
_entity_poly.pdbx_seq_one_letter_code
_entity_poly.pdbx_strand_id
1 'polypeptide(L)'
;MPFFAPGWPAAVVSVLAASALGQGTNFPPDTLGLENGLIEIDRPNLSARIVRDAQVLASLRVAGESFDFLPFDYLDRRNRDGQYHWGDITYRYREEGSTAWIDGDSAKKRQPVESLSPGDALAASGLGPTLPSSPLNITREWLEVDGDLGLRFTIVNTGDATLELGSLGFPAEFNSIFTHREPLEMQKSCSLSDPYIGLDAGQIRVTPVNPVRGSRAALVVTPLGGTSTPLEAYRNLVEPSFQDTGYGSQTFEGFYEWQVLSQAWAEKEWAAAEQGPWNNPSSRALESGEALQFGVRFTVATDGVRGFDDAVRKTGTPTALGVPGYLLARDLPGQLFINASSAISSFSSEPAGALSVAENNNGGYTVTPSSAESTWGRVRLTVKYADGKVQTIHYFITKPTSEALADMGRFLFNEAWFTDESDPFNRTPSVMTYDYEAGAIVEQDSRAWVAGLSDEGGTGAYVAAAMKQVLQPDAEEVAKLDEFVNKVVWGQIQLEDYSVRKSIFYYDPDRVDYNYSSNIDWTSWTSWNRENSYFIDRAYNYVHPAAAYWVLYRVARAYPDLVNHDWPWYLEKAWGTAHRMTDSEIWYNDMGLMGETVFGFILQDLFREGETRKAEQLEARMRERAQLWDSQDVPYGSEMAWDSTGQEGVYYWTKHFGFDGSAAQTVDSVLGYMPTVPHWGWNGCARRYWDFIYGGKLRRIERQIHHYGSGLNAQVLLAAFRDDPSDSYLVRVGYAGSSAPVSNINQDGFPSVAYHAWPDTQKWDGITGDYGGGFLGMALSGGVYVADDSEVGLVAYGGILSRQASSVTVQPKDAVKRRVYIGPLSILVEIDAGMVKEFSYDGESVTLNVKQPADGPRADSVIVWIDSRSEKQWGVISNGAVEARGGWQIGFGDDGATIKLGSV
;
A
#
# COMPACT_ATOMS: atom_id res chain seq x y z
N MET A 1 -19.07 6.75 -14.16
CA MET A 1 -19.52 7.57 -15.31
C MET A 1 -18.52 7.38 -16.44
N PRO A 2 -18.89 7.21 -17.72
CA PRO A 2 -17.90 7.31 -18.79
C PRO A 2 -17.68 8.79 -19.14
N PHE A 3 -16.42 9.15 -19.27
CA PHE A 3 -15.91 10.46 -19.66
C PHE A 3 -16.48 10.91 -21.01
N PHE A 4 -17.08 12.10 -21.05
CA PHE A 4 -17.23 12.89 -22.27
C PHE A 4 -16.90 14.35 -21.97
N ALA A 5 -15.92 14.89 -22.68
CA ALA A 5 -15.65 16.33 -22.74
C ALA A 5 -16.80 17.06 -23.47
N PRO A 6 -17.24 18.25 -23.03
CA PRO A 6 -18.28 19.01 -23.73
C PRO A 6 -17.63 19.81 -24.87
N GLY A 7 -17.97 19.51 -26.12
CA GLY A 7 -17.42 20.30 -27.22
C GLY A 7 -17.75 19.92 -28.66
N TRP A 8 -18.92 19.34 -28.98
CA TRP A 8 -19.35 19.16 -30.38
C TRP A 8 -20.82 19.60 -30.56
N PRO A 9 -21.19 20.27 -31.68
CA PRO A 9 -22.50 20.90 -31.84
C PRO A 9 -23.62 19.87 -31.94
N ALA A 10 -24.68 20.11 -31.19
CA ALA A 10 -25.87 19.28 -31.08
C ALA A 10 -26.63 19.17 -32.40
N ALA A 11 -26.30 18.17 -33.23
CA ALA A 11 -27.15 17.79 -34.36
C ALA A 11 -26.91 16.38 -34.93
N VAL A 12 -26.40 15.38 -34.18
CA VAL A 12 -26.54 13.95 -34.57
C VAL A 12 -26.59 13.05 -33.32
N VAL A 13 -27.56 13.27 -32.43
CA VAL A 13 -27.88 12.33 -31.33
C VAL A 13 -29.39 12.20 -31.26
N SER A 14 -30.01 11.50 -32.22
CA SER A 14 -31.45 11.16 -32.18
C SER A 14 -31.84 9.94 -33.04
N VAL A 15 -30.93 8.99 -33.33
CA VAL A 15 -31.31 7.75 -34.06
C VAL A 15 -30.79 6.43 -33.42
N LEU A 16 -30.05 6.46 -32.31
CA LEU A 16 -29.67 5.22 -31.60
C LEU A 16 -30.18 5.10 -30.15
N ALA A 17 -31.03 6.05 -29.70
CA ALA A 17 -31.62 6.04 -28.36
C ALA A 17 -33.12 5.64 -28.32
N ALA A 18 -33.69 5.22 -29.46
CA ALA A 18 -35.12 4.89 -29.56
C ALA A 18 -35.42 3.44 -30.02
N SER A 19 -34.44 2.54 -29.91
CA SER A 19 -34.65 1.08 -30.07
C SER A 19 -34.33 0.25 -28.82
N ALA A 20 -33.98 0.89 -27.70
CA ALA A 20 -33.67 0.21 -26.43
C ALA A 20 -34.81 0.22 -25.38
N LEU A 21 -35.97 0.82 -25.69
CA LEU A 21 -37.15 0.81 -24.80
C LEU A 21 -38.12 -0.37 -25.07
N GLY A 22 -37.58 -1.48 -25.58
CA GLY A 22 -38.36 -2.67 -25.95
C GLY A 22 -37.60 -3.99 -25.86
N GLN A 23 -36.52 -4.05 -25.07
CA GLN A 23 -35.93 -5.33 -24.67
C GLN A 23 -36.18 -5.49 -23.17
N GLY A 24 -37.11 -6.38 -22.82
CA GLY A 24 -37.24 -6.83 -21.44
C GLY A 24 -35.87 -7.29 -20.97
N THR A 25 -35.36 -6.68 -19.90
CA THR A 25 -34.17 -7.16 -19.21
C THR A 25 -34.51 -8.53 -18.62
N ASN A 26 -34.28 -9.59 -19.39
CA ASN A 26 -34.18 -10.94 -18.85
C ASN A 26 -32.92 -10.96 -17.99
N PHE A 27 -33.03 -10.47 -16.74
CA PHE A 27 -32.06 -10.84 -15.73
C PHE A 27 -32.02 -12.37 -15.68
N PRO A 28 -30.82 -12.99 -15.65
CA PRO A 28 -30.72 -14.41 -15.34
C PRO A 28 -31.50 -14.70 -14.05
N PRO A 29 -32.13 -15.87 -13.94
CA PRO A 29 -32.92 -16.22 -12.76
C PRO A 29 -32.04 -16.18 -11.51
N ASP A 30 -32.63 -15.73 -10.40
CA ASP A 30 -32.04 -15.86 -9.08
C ASP A 30 -31.75 -17.33 -8.80
N THR A 31 -30.49 -17.64 -8.52
CA THR A 31 -29.99 -18.99 -8.22
C THR A 31 -29.63 -19.17 -6.74
N LEU A 32 -29.67 -18.09 -5.94
CA LEU A 32 -29.54 -18.17 -4.48
C LEU A 32 -30.86 -18.56 -3.79
N GLY A 33 -31.99 -18.25 -4.42
CA GLY A 33 -33.33 -18.50 -3.88
C GLY A 33 -33.76 -17.43 -2.87
N LEU A 34 -33.48 -16.15 -3.17
CA LEU A 34 -33.86 -15.01 -2.33
C LEU A 34 -35.38 -14.92 -2.14
N GLU A 35 -36.16 -15.37 -3.12
CA GLU A 35 -37.63 -15.41 -3.04
C GLU A 35 -38.16 -16.28 -1.87
N ASN A 36 -37.37 -17.26 -1.42
CA ASN A 36 -37.70 -18.14 -0.29
C ASN A 36 -37.27 -17.57 1.08
N GLY A 37 -36.73 -16.34 1.07
CA GLY A 37 -36.45 -15.53 2.24
C GLY A 37 -35.13 -15.87 2.95
N LEU A 38 -34.93 -15.23 4.11
CA LEU A 38 -33.70 -15.31 4.89
C LEU A 38 -33.96 -15.98 6.25
N ILE A 39 -32.92 -16.58 6.82
CA ILE A 39 -32.82 -17.01 8.22
C ILE A 39 -32.14 -15.86 8.98
N GLU A 40 -32.86 -15.25 9.92
CA GLU A 40 -32.35 -14.17 10.77
C GLU A 40 -31.63 -14.77 11.98
N ILE A 41 -30.44 -14.28 12.28
CA ILE A 41 -29.61 -14.69 13.41
C ILE A 41 -29.20 -13.44 14.19
N ASP A 42 -29.75 -13.30 15.39
CA ASP A 42 -29.31 -12.25 16.33
C ASP A 42 -28.52 -12.88 17.47
N ARG A 43 -27.28 -12.44 17.66
CA ARG A 43 -26.37 -12.85 18.75
C ARG A 43 -25.93 -11.59 19.55
N PRO A 44 -25.33 -11.76 20.75
CA PRO A 44 -24.87 -10.63 21.54
C PRO A 44 -23.90 -9.68 20.83
N ASN A 45 -22.97 -10.19 20.01
CA ASN A 45 -21.95 -9.36 19.34
C ASN A 45 -22.31 -9.02 17.89
N LEU A 46 -23.06 -9.89 17.21
CA LEU A 46 -23.33 -9.83 15.77
C LEU A 46 -24.80 -10.12 15.44
N SER A 47 -25.30 -9.47 14.39
CA SER A 47 -26.52 -9.87 13.68
C SER A 47 -26.15 -10.34 12.29
N ALA A 48 -26.72 -11.47 11.85
CA ALA A 48 -26.43 -12.11 10.58
C ALA A 48 -27.71 -12.56 9.88
N ARG A 49 -27.65 -12.65 8.55
CA ARG A 49 -28.72 -13.23 7.73
C ARG A 49 -28.17 -14.24 6.76
N ILE A 50 -28.84 -15.36 6.64
CA ILE A 50 -28.46 -16.46 5.75
C ILE A 50 -29.57 -16.67 4.72
N VAL A 51 -29.22 -16.83 3.44
CA VAL A 51 -30.21 -17.16 2.40
C VAL A 51 -30.80 -18.53 2.68
N ARG A 52 -32.13 -18.69 2.73
CA ARG A 52 -32.76 -19.94 3.18
C ARG A 52 -32.42 -21.14 2.28
N ASP A 53 -32.42 -20.95 0.97
CA ASP A 53 -32.22 -22.02 0.00
C ASP A 53 -30.75 -22.39 -0.17
N ALA A 54 -29.87 -21.41 -0.40
CA ALA A 54 -28.43 -21.66 -0.56
C ALA A 54 -27.70 -21.86 0.79
N GLN A 55 -28.29 -21.43 1.91
CA GLN A 55 -27.70 -21.36 3.25
C GLN A 55 -26.31 -20.69 3.32
N VAL A 56 -26.05 -19.73 2.42
CA VAL A 56 -24.88 -18.83 2.43
C VAL A 56 -25.18 -17.54 3.20
N LEU A 57 -24.15 -16.90 3.75
CA LEU A 57 -24.26 -15.67 4.52
C LEU A 57 -24.49 -14.48 3.59
N ALA A 58 -25.59 -13.77 3.82
CA ALA A 58 -26.02 -12.62 3.03
C ALA A 58 -25.71 -11.29 3.73
N SER A 59 -25.75 -11.25 5.06
CA SER A 59 -25.57 -10.05 5.89
C SER A 59 -24.78 -10.40 7.14
N LEU A 60 -23.86 -9.51 7.52
CA LEU A 60 -23.10 -9.61 8.77
C LEU A 60 -22.86 -8.21 9.34
N ARG A 61 -23.43 -7.94 10.51
CA ARG A 61 -23.41 -6.64 11.17
C ARG A 61 -23.00 -6.78 12.62
N VAL A 62 -22.40 -5.74 13.18
CA VAL A 62 -22.33 -5.60 14.63
C VAL A 62 -23.75 -5.51 15.19
N ALA A 63 -24.01 -6.21 16.29
CA ALA A 63 -25.33 -6.19 16.91
C ALA A 63 -25.76 -4.75 17.25
N GLY A 64 -26.92 -4.35 16.75
CA GLY A 64 -27.46 -2.99 16.95
C GLY A 64 -26.96 -1.93 15.97
N GLU A 65 -26.04 -2.25 15.07
CA GLU A 65 -25.56 -1.34 14.01
C GLU A 65 -26.21 -1.63 12.65
N SER A 66 -26.22 -0.64 11.76
CA SER A 66 -26.74 -0.77 10.40
C SER A 66 -25.69 -1.09 9.35
N PHE A 67 -24.40 -0.86 9.65
CA PHE A 67 -23.30 -1.16 8.74
C PHE A 67 -23.20 -2.65 8.50
N ASP A 68 -23.11 -3.04 7.23
CA ASP A 68 -23.01 -4.44 6.81
C ASP A 68 -21.63 -4.68 6.22
N PHE A 69 -20.89 -5.63 6.80
CA PHE A 69 -19.58 -6.01 6.28
C PHE A 69 -19.68 -6.75 4.94
N LEU A 70 -20.87 -7.27 4.59
CA LEU A 70 -21.16 -7.96 3.34
C LEU A 70 -21.97 -7.07 2.38
N PRO A 71 -21.92 -7.34 1.06
CA PRO A 71 -22.66 -6.57 0.07
C PRO A 71 -24.17 -6.90 0.07
N PHE A 72 -24.83 -6.87 1.23
CA PHE A 72 -26.26 -7.18 1.37
C PHE A 72 -27.14 -6.25 0.54
N ASP A 73 -26.78 -4.97 0.46
CA ASP A 73 -27.46 -3.97 -0.38
C ASP A 73 -27.27 -4.22 -1.89
N TYR A 74 -26.30 -5.07 -2.25
CA TYR A 74 -25.97 -5.49 -3.61
C TYR A 74 -26.38 -6.93 -3.93
N LEU A 75 -27.00 -7.65 -2.97
CA LEU A 75 -27.27 -9.08 -3.07
C LEU A 75 -28.14 -9.46 -4.28
N ASP A 76 -29.12 -8.63 -4.63
CA ASP A 76 -30.00 -8.86 -5.80
C ASP A 76 -29.24 -8.85 -7.14
N ARG A 77 -28.02 -8.29 -7.17
CA ARG A 77 -27.11 -8.30 -8.34
C ARG A 77 -26.04 -9.39 -8.21
N ARG A 78 -25.99 -10.06 -7.07
CA ARG A 78 -25.01 -11.07 -6.69
C ARG A 78 -25.63 -12.45 -6.44
N ASN A 79 -26.78 -12.74 -7.06
CA ASN A 79 -27.56 -13.95 -6.81
C ASN A 79 -27.47 -15.01 -7.92
N ARG A 80 -26.41 -14.98 -8.74
CA ARG A 80 -26.23 -15.83 -9.93
C ARG A 80 -25.15 -16.88 -9.71
N ASP A 81 -25.20 -17.94 -10.52
CA ASP A 81 -24.14 -18.94 -10.62
C ASP A 81 -22.76 -18.29 -10.86
N GLY A 82 -21.76 -18.74 -10.12
CA GLY A 82 -20.38 -18.25 -10.19
C GLY A 82 -20.12 -16.95 -9.43
N GLN A 83 -21.09 -16.40 -8.71
CA GLN A 83 -20.88 -15.31 -7.74
C GLN A 83 -20.76 -15.93 -6.34
N TYR A 84 -19.67 -15.65 -5.64
CA TYR A 84 -19.32 -16.37 -4.42
C TYR A 84 -19.73 -15.61 -3.14
N HIS A 85 -20.07 -16.37 -2.09
CA HIS A 85 -20.45 -15.87 -0.76
C HIS A 85 -19.79 -16.67 0.36
N TRP A 86 -19.72 -16.09 1.56
CA TRP A 86 -19.36 -16.85 2.75
C TRP A 86 -20.36 -18.00 2.98
N GLY A 87 -19.83 -19.21 3.15
CA GLY A 87 -20.63 -20.44 3.22
C GLY A 87 -20.60 -21.26 1.93
N ASP A 88 -20.06 -20.74 0.83
CA ASP A 88 -19.64 -21.57 -0.29
C ASP A 88 -18.34 -22.32 0.01
N ILE A 89 -18.05 -23.35 -0.78
CA ILE A 89 -16.85 -24.17 -0.69
C ILE A 89 -16.34 -24.53 -2.09
N THR A 90 -15.03 -24.44 -2.28
CA THR A 90 -14.34 -25.02 -3.44
C THR A 90 -13.34 -26.07 -2.98
N TYR A 91 -13.13 -27.11 -3.78
CA TYR A 91 -12.16 -28.16 -3.47
C TYR A 91 -11.63 -28.85 -4.73
N ARG A 92 -10.49 -29.50 -4.58
CA ARG A 92 -9.93 -30.43 -5.56
C ARG A 92 -9.52 -31.71 -4.87
N TYR A 93 -9.89 -32.84 -5.44
CA TYR A 93 -9.50 -34.16 -4.94
C TYR A 93 -9.05 -35.09 -6.06
N ARG A 94 -8.35 -36.16 -5.69
CA ARG A 94 -8.06 -37.29 -6.58
C ARG A 94 -8.04 -38.58 -5.76
N GLU A 95 -8.30 -39.71 -6.38
CA GLU A 95 -8.02 -41.01 -5.75
C GLU A 95 -6.51 -41.21 -5.60
N GLU A 96 -6.08 -41.85 -4.52
CA GLU A 96 -4.66 -42.15 -4.29
C GLU A 96 -4.04 -42.90 -5.49
N GLY A 97 -2.91 -42.40 -6.00
CA GLY A 97 -2.24 -42.93 -7.19
C GLY A 97 -2.72 -42.35 -8.54
N SER A 98 -3.80 -41.57 -8.55
CA SER A 98 -4.19 -40.75 -9.71
C SER A 98 -3.35 -39.46 -9.78
N THR A 99 -3.18 -38.90 -10.98
CA THR A 99 -2.56 -37.59 -11.19
C THR A 99 -3.57 -36.50 -11.53
N ALA A 100 -4.82 -36.86 -11.83
CA ALA A 100 -5.84 -35.93 -12.30
C ALA A 100 -6.68 -35.39 -11.14
N TRP A 101 -6.58 -34.08 -10.88
CA TRP A 101 -7.45 -33.38 -9.94
C TRP A 101 -8.88 -33.22 -10.48
N ILE A 102 -9.86 -33.55 -9.64
CA ILE A 102 -11.30 -33.39 -9.86
C ILE A 102 -11.79 -32.22 -9.02
N ASP A 103 -12.46 -31.26 -9.66
CA ASP A 103 -12.94 -30.02 -9.02
C ASP A 103 -14.35 -30.19 -8.42
N GLY A 104 -14.59 -29.52 -7.29
CA GLY A 104 -15.91 -29.22 -6.74
C GLY A 104 -16.04 -27.75 -6.38
N ASP A 105 -17.19 -27.16 -6.66
CA ASP A 105 -17.49 -25.74 -6.44
C ASP A 105 -18.99 -25.58 -6.20
N SER A 106 -19.37 -25.13 -4.99
CA SER A 106 -20.79 -24.97 -4.61
C SER A 106 -21.47 -23.76 -5.25
N ALA A 107 -20.71 -22.76 -5.71
CA ALA A 107 -21.27 -21.55 -6.32
C ALA A 107 -21.50 -21.71 -7.82
N LYS A 108 -20.88 -22.71 -8.47
CA LYS A 108 -20.86 -22.86 -9.93
C LYS A 108 -22.20 -23.22 -10.56
N LYS A 109 -23.03 -24.01 -9.87
CA LYS A 109 -24.35 -24.46 -10.32
C LYS A 109 -25.28 -24.58 -9.12
N ARG A 110 -25.75 -23.44 -8.62
CA ARG A 110 -26.50 -23.38 -7.38
C ARG A 110 -27.81 -24.12 -7.48
N GLN A 111 -28.13 -24.82 -6.40
CA GLN A 111 -29.42 -25.45 -6.14
C GLN A 111 -29.74 -25.27 -4.65
N PRO A 112 -31.03 -25.31 -4.25
CA PRO A 112 -31.39 -25.37 -2.84
C PRO A 112 -30.67 -26.53 -2.15
N VAL A 113 -29.96 -26.23 -1.07
CA VAL A 113 -29.20 -27.25 -0.31
C VAL A 113 -30.16 -28.13 0.48
N GLU A 114 -29.70 -29.33 0.85
CA GLU A 114 -30.49 -30.21 1.70
C GLU A 114 -30.49 -29.66 3.13
N SER A 115 -31.64 -29.25 3.64
CA SER A 115 -31.75 -28.80 5.04
C SER A 115 -31.59 -29.99 6.00
N LEU A 116 -30.65 -29.90 6.93
CA LEU A 116 -30.39 -30.92 7.94
C LEU A 116 -30.95 -30.48 9.31
N SER A 117 -31.24 -31.43 10.19
CA SER A 117 -31.57 -31.09 11.59
C SER A 117 -30.37 -30.41 12.25
N PRO A 118 -30.49 -29.15 12.71
CA PRO A 118 -29.33 -28.38 13.11
C PRO A 118 -28.71 -28.82 14.45
N GLY A 119 -29.44 -29.55 15.29
CA GLY A 119 -28.97 -29.86 16.64
C GLY A 119 -28.74 -28.55 17.41
N ASP A 120 -27.49 -28.34 17.85
CA ASP A 120 -27.04 -27.09 18.51
C ASP A 120 -26.59 -26.00 17.52
N ALA A 121 -26.51 -26.29 16.22
CA ALA A 121 -26.19 -25.30 15.20
C ALA A 121 -27.35 -24.31 14.99
N LEU A 122 -27.02 -23.14 14.44
CA LEU A 122 -28.00 -22.11 14.04
C LEU A 122 -28.69 -22.49 12.71
N ALA A 123 -27.94 -23.12 11.80
CA ALA A 123 -28.43 -23.71 10.56
C ALA A 123 -27.47 -24.82 10.13
N ALA A 124 -28.00 -25.88 9.51
CA ALA A 124 -27.20 -26.99 8.98
C ALA A 124 -27.73 -27.43 7.61
N SER A 125 -26.80 -27.80 6.71
CA SER A 125 -27.13 -28.25 5.37
C SER A 125 -26.17 -29.29 4.79
N GLY A 126 -26.69 -30.15 3.92
CA GLY A 126 -25.93 -31.01 3.01
C GLY A 126 -25.77 -30.32 1.65
N LEU A 127 -24.53 -30.21 1.16
CA LEU A 127 -24.21 -29.46 -0.05
C LEU A 127 -24.32 -30.28 -1.34
N GLY A 128 -24.67 -31.56 -1.25
CA GLY A 128 -24.78 -32.48 -2.40
C GLY A 128 -25.56 -31.91 -3.60
N PRO A 129 -26.73 -31.26 -3.43
CA PRO A 129 -27.50 -30.71 -4.55
C PRO A 129 -26.76 -29.68 -5.41
N THR A 130 -25.82 -28.93 -4.82
CA THR A 130 -25.10 -27.83 -5.47
C THR A 130 -23.67 -28.22 -5.90
N LEU A 131 -23.25 -29.44 -5.59
CA LEU A 131 -21.92 -29.96 -5.88
C LEU A 131 -21.96 -30.98 -7.03
N PRO A 132 -20.87 -31.13 -7.81
CA PRO A 132 -20.76 -32.21 -8.76
C PRO A 132 -20.76 -33.57 -8.04
N SER A 133 -21.20 -34.62 -8.73
CA SER A 133 -21.15 -35.98 -8.20
C SER A 133 -19.71 -36.36 -7.84
N SER A 134 -19.51 -36.78 -6.58
CA SER A 134 -18.21 -37.17 -6.02
C SER A 134 -18.42 -38.16 -4.87
N PRO A 135 -17.37 -38.88 -4.44
CA PRO A 135 -17.37 -39.70 -3.22
C PRO A 135 -17.28 -38.86 -1.94
N LEU A 136 -17.38 -37.53 -2.01
CA LEU A 136 -17.33 -36.64 -0.85
C LEU A 136 -18.74 -36.23 -0.44
N ASN A 137 -19.13 -36.56 0.79
CA ASN A 137 -20.29 -35.98 1.44
C ASN A 137 -19.86 -34.76 2.26
N ILE A 138 -20.41 -33.59 1.92
CA ILE A 138 -20.04 -32.32 2.54
C ILE A 138 -21.25 -31.71 3.22
N THR A 139 -21.14 -31.46 4.52
CA THR A 139 -22.11 -30.72 5.31
C THR A 139 -21.55 -29.39 5.76
N ARG A 140 -22.43 -28.41 5.95
CA ARG A 140 -22.14 -27.06 6.44
C ARG A 140 -23.00 -26.78 7.66
N GLU A 141 -22.41 -26.15 8.66
CA GLU A 141 -23.06 -25.69 9.88
C GLU A 141 -22.68 -24.24 10.19
N TRP A 142 -23.68 -23.44 10.55
CA TRP A 142 -23.50 -22.12 11.13
C TRP A 142 -23.66 -22.23 12.65
N LEU A 143 -22.71 -21.68 13.41
CA LEU A 143 -22.59 -21.92 14.84
C LEU A 143 -22.60 -20.60 15.61
N GLU A 144 -23.06 -20.66 16.86
CA GLU A 144 -22.81 -19.61 17.85
C GLU A 144 -21.52 -19.95 18.60
N VAL A 145 -20.62 -18.96 18.75
CA VAL A 145 -19.32 -19.14 19.42
C VAL A 145 -19.02 -17.91 20.28
N ASP A 146 -19.28 -17.97 21.58
CA ASP A 146 -19.07 -16.88 22.54
C ASP A 146 -19.73 -15.54 22.12
N GLY A 147 -20.94 -15.62 21.57
CA GLY A 147 -21.69 -14.49 21.03
C GLY A 147 -21.30 -14.06 19.61
N ASP A 148 -20.29 -14.70 19.02
CA ASP A 148 -19.87 -14.55 17.62
C ASP A 148 -20.54 -15.57 16.69
N LEU A 149 -20.26 -15.45 15.40
CA LEU A 149 -20.69 -16.39 14.36
C LEU A 149 -19.53 -17.31 13.93
N GLY A 150 -19.78 -18.61 13.88
CA GLY A 150 -18.88 -19.62 13.32
C GLY A 150 -19.45 -20.26 12.05
N LEU A 151 -18.57 -20.64 11.12
CA LEU A 151 -18.88 -21.45 9.95
C LEU A 151 -18.04 -22.73 10.03
N ARG A 152 -18.66 -23.90 9.91
CA ARG A 152 -17.98 -25.19 9.89
C ARG A 152 -18.42 -26.03 8.69
N PHE A 153 -17.47 -26.67 8.04
CA PHE A 153 -17.69 -27.73 7.07
C PHE A 153 -17.18 -29.07 7.62
N THR A 154 -17.96 -30.13 7.41
CA THR A 154 -17.49 -31.51 7.63
C THR A 154 -17.45 -32.22 6.28
N ILE A 155 -16.29 -32.76 5.91
CA ILE A 155 -16.06 -33.47 4.65
C ILE A 155 -15.84 -34.93 4.99
N VAL A 156 -16.69 -35.82 4.47
CA VAL A 156 -16.63 -37.27 4.69
C VAL A 156 -16.39 -37.98 3.36
N ASN A 157 -15.42 -38.88 3.31
CA ASN A 157 -15.28 -39.78 2.16
C ASN A 157 -16.26 -40.95 2.31
N THR A 158 -17.24 -41.04 1.41
CA THR A 158 -18.24 -42.12 1.38
C THR A 158 -17.95 -43.17 0.30
N GLY A 159 -16.86 -43.01 -0.45
CA GLY A 159 -16.36 -44.01 -1.38
C GLY A 159 -15.43 -45.02 -0.73
N ASP A 160 -15.03 -46.04 -1.49
CA ASP A 160 -14.20 -47.15 -1.00
C ASP A 160 -12.68 -46.87 -1.06
N ALA A 161 -12.25 -45.90 -1.86
CA ALA A 161 -10.84 -45.56 -2.06
C ALA A 161 -10.40 -44.40 -1.17
N THR A 162 -9.13 -44.39 -0.76
CA THR A 162 -8.51 -43.22 -0.13
C THR A 162 -8.44 -42.08 -1.14
N LEU A 163 -8.84 -40.89 -0.71
CA LEU A 163 -8.80 -39.67 -1.52
C LEU A 163 -7.70 -38.76 -1.00
N GLU A 164 -7.05 -38.04 -1.90
CA GLU A 164 -6.20 -36.91 -1.57
C GLU A 164 -6.98 -35.62 -1.86
N LEU A 165 -7.22 -34.81 -0.83
CA LEU A 165 -7.74 -33.45 -0.94
C LEU A 165 -6.56 -32.50 -1.20
N GLY A 166 -6.41 -32.03 -2.43
CA GLY A 166 -5.31 -31.16 -2.85
C GLY A 166 -5.63 -29.67 -2.83
N SER A 167 -6.91 -29.30 -2.79
CA SER A 167 -7.30 -27.93 -2.45
C SER A 167 -8.59 -27.89 -1.66
N LEU A 168 -8.72 -26.89 -0.80
CA LEU A 168 -9.92 -26.59 -0.03
C LEU A 168 -9.98 -25.08 0.22
N GLY A 169 -11.04 -24.44 -0.27
CA GLY A 169 -11.20 -22.99 -0.29
C GLY A 169 -12.54 -22.52 0.28
N PHE A 170 -12.51 -21.42 1.04
CA PHE A 170 -13.71 -20.68 1.48
C PHE A 170 -13.73 -19.30 0.86
N PRO A 171 -14.70 -18.98 -0.01
CA PRO A 171 -14.84 -17.65 -0.56
C PRO A 171 -15.04 -16.59 0.51
N ALA A 172 -14.25 -15.51 0.40
CA ALA A 172 -14.17 -14.45 1.39
C ALA A 172 -14.79 -13.15 0.85
N GLU A 173 -16.11 -13.13 0.79
CA GLU A 173 -16.88 -11.96 0.32
C GLU A 173 -16.95 -10.86 1.40
N PHE A 174 -16.73 -9.62 1.00
CA PHE A 174 -16.94 -8.41 1.82
C PHE A 174 -17.44 -7.28 0.93
N ASN A 175 -17.99 -6.20 1.48
CA ASN A 175 -18.60 -5.13 0.68
C ASN A 175 -17.55 -4.20 0.02
N SER A 176 -16.71 -4.71 -0.89
CA SER A 176 -15.68 -3.93 -1.60
C SER A 176 -16.10 -3.49 -3.02
N ILE A 177 -17.42 -3.37 -3.24
CA ILE A 177 -18.00 -3.02 -4.54
C ILE A 177 -18.31 -1.52 -4.58
N PHE A 178 -17.55 -0.74 -5.32
CA PHE A 178 -17.76 0.70 -5.47
C PHE A 178 -18.63 1.05 -6.68
N THR A 179 -18.91 0.06 -7.52
CA THR A 179 -19.74 0.22 -8.71
C THR A 179 -21.08 0.86 -8.37
N HIS A 180 -21.52 1.86 -9.14
CA HIS A 180 -22.75 2.63 -8.95
C HIS A 180 -22.99 3.22 -7.54
N ARG A 181 -21.94 3.45 -6.75
CA ARG A 181 -22.02 4.18 -5.48
C ARG A 181 -21.36 5.54 -5.63
N GLU A 182 -22.03 6.59 -5.18
CA GLU A 182 -21.37 7.89 -5.01
C GLU A 182 -20.36 7.81 -3.84
N PRO A 183 -19.34 8.68 -3.78
CA PRO A 183 -18.28 8.57 -2.77
C PRO A 183 -18.79 8.51 -1.32
N LEU A 184 -19.83 9.26 -0.98
CA LEU A 184 -20.41 9.24 0.37
C LEU A 184 -21.12 7.92 0.69
N GLU A 185 -21.82 7.33 -0.28
CA GLU A 185 -22.50 6.04 -0.10
C GLU A 185 -21.48 4.91 0.04
N MET A 186 -20.45 4.95 -0.80
CA MET A 186 -19.34 4.01 -0.73
C MET A 186 -18.64 4.06 0.65
N GLN A 187 -18.33 5.23 1.20
CA GLN A 187 -17.72 5.31 2.54
C GLN A 187 -18.64 4.78 3.66
N LYS A 188 -19.96 4.86 3.49
CA LYS A 188 -20.95 4.40 4.47
C LYS A 188 -21.21 2.90 4.42
N SER A 189 -21.00 2.27 3.28
CA SER A 189 -21.45 0.88 3.05
C SER A 189 -20.30 -0.09 2.78
N CYS A 190 -19.14 0.40 2.36
CA CYS A 190 -18.06 -0.48 1.94
C CYS A 190 -17.08 -0.85 3.04
N SER A 191 -16.49 -2.04 2.90
CA SER A 191 -15.39 -2.54 3.71
C SER A 191 -14.28 -3.12 2.83
N LEU A 192 -13.06 -3.11 3.36
CA LEU A 192 -11.85 -3.64 2.73
C LEU A 192 -11.30 -4.77 3.58
N SER A 193 -10.81 -5.82 2.92
CA SER A 193 -10.24 -7.00 3.57
C SER A 193 -8.76 -7.18 3.25
N ASP A 194 -7.95 -7.43 4.27
CA ASP A 194 -6.51 -7.68 4.12
C ASP A 194 -6.10 -8.99 4.84
N PRO A 195 -5.43 -9.92 4.13
CA PRO A 195 -5.08 -11.24 4.66
C PRO A 195 -3.78 -11.23 5.46
N TYR A 196 -3.70 -12.12 6.44
CA TYR A 196 -2.45 -12.66 6.95
C TYR A 196 -2.47 -14.18 6.74
N ILE A 197 -1.73 -14.65 5.74
CA ILE A 197 -1.58 -16.07 5.39
C ILE A 197 -0.67 -16.81 6.39
N GLY A 198 -0.92 -16.64 7.69
CA GLY A 198 -0.08 -17.10 8.79
C GLY A 198 -0.26 -18.56 9.21
N LEU A 199 -0.78 -19.43 8.34
CA LEU A 199 -1.19 -20.80 8.67
C LEU A 199 -2.19 -20.84 9.84
N ASP A 200 -1.89 -21.51 10.96
CA ASP A 200 -2.80 -21.62 12.11
C ASP A 200 -2.98 -20.28 12.85
N ALA A 201 -2.12 -19.30 12.58
CA ALA A 201 -2.29 -17.90 13.00
C ALA A 201 -2.96 -17.04 11.91
N GLY A 202 -3.47 -17.67 10.87
CA GLY A 202 -4.08 -17.02 9.72
C GLY A 202 -5.28 -16.18 10.09
N GLN A 203 -5.49 -15.07 9.40
CA GLN A 203 -6.64 -14.18 9.65
C GLN A 203 -6.93 -13.31 8.43
N ILE A 204 -8.16 -12.80 8.34
CA ILE A 204 -8.52 -11.69 7.44
C ILE A 204 -9.02 -10.55 8.31
N ARG A 205 -8.37 -9.37 8.21
CA ARG A 205 -8.81 -8.14 8.87
C ARG A 205 -9.70 -7.36 7.93
N VAL A 206 -10.84 -6.90 8.41
CA VAL A 206 -11.87 -6.26 7.60
C VAL A 206 -12.22 -4.92 8.23
N THR A 207 -11.96 -3.85 7.48
CA THR A 207 -12.11 -2.48 7.94
C THR A 207 -13.15 -1.75 7.09
N PRO A 208 -14.08 -0.99 7.70
CA PRO A 208 -14.89 -0.03 6.95
C PRO A 208 -14.00 0.97 6.19
N VAL A 209 -14.36 1.31 4.95
CA VAL A 209 -13.54 2.24 4.12
C VAL A 209 -13.31 3.59 4.82
N ASN A 210 -14.30 4.04 5.60
CA ASN A 210 -14.13 5.16 6.53
C ASN A 210 -14.89 4.87 7.84
N PRO A 211 -14.19 4.75 8.99
CA PRO A 211 -14.82 4.37 10.25
C PRO A 211 -15.70 5.48 10.86
N VAL A 212 -15.59 6.73 10.41
CA VAL A 212 -16.45 7.84 10.85
C VAL A 212 -17.83 7.77 10.17
N ARG A 213 -17.87 7.35 8.92
CA ARG A 213 -19.09 7.35 8.09
C ARG A 213 -19.75 5.96 8.03
N GLY A 214 -18.96 4.89 8.16
CA GLY A 214 -19.42 3.50 8.26
C GLY A 214 -19.59 3.05 9.72
N SER A 215 -18.97 1.92 10.08
CA SER A 215 -18.87 1.47 11.47
C SER A 215 -17.55 1.90 12.09
N ARG A 216 -17.55 2.21 13.39
CA ARG A 216 -16.31 2.37 14.18
C ARG A 216 -15.69 1.03 14.55
N ALA A 217 -16.50 -0.03 14.58
CA ALA A 217 -16.02 -1.38 14.80
C ALA A 217 -15.43 -1.94 13.50
N ALA A 218 -14.53 -2.91 13.67
CA ALA A 218 -13.97 -3.69 12.59
C ALA A 218 -14.28 -5.18 12.79
N LEU A 219 -13.93 -6.02 11.83
CA LEU A 219 -14.20 -7.45 11.87
C LEU A 219 -12.92 -8.24 11.57
N VAL A 220 -12.73 -9.36 12.24
CA VAL A 220 -11.66 -10.32 11.96
C VAL A 220 -12.27 -11.69 11.69
N VAL A 221 -11.78 -12.36 10.64
CA VAL A 221 -12.02 -13.77 10.40
C VAL A 221 -10.80 -14.57 10.84
N THR A 222 -10.98 -15.58 11.68
CA THR A 222 -9.93 -16.46 12.22
C THR A 222 -10.32 -17.94 12.10
N PRO A 223 -9.39 -18.90 12.26
CA PRO A 223 -9.73 -20.32 12.30
C PRO A 223 -10.69 -20.63 13.45
N LEU A 224 -11.67 -21.49 13.18
CA LEU A 224 -12.61 -21.96 14.20
C LEU A 224 -11.91 -22.96 15.14
N GLY A 225 -11.98 -22.72 16.45
CA GLY A 225 -11.44 -23.62 17.46
C GLY A 225 -11.98 -25.06 17.32
N GLY A 226 -11.09 -26.05 17.44
CA GLY A 226 -11.43 -27.47 17.25
C GLY A 226 -11.45 -27.94 15.79
N THR A 227 -11.13 -27.07 14.83
CA THR A 227 -10.96 -27.43 13.41
C THR A 227 -9.50 -27.22 12.98
N SER A 228 -9.09 -27.83 11.85
CA SER A 228 -7.75 -27.64 11.28
C SER A 228 -7.84 -26.73 10.05
N THR A 229 -7.92 -25.43 10.27
CA THR A 229 -8.22 -24.45 9.20
C THR A 229 -7.14 -23.38 9.05
N PRO A 230 -5.90 -23.75 8.70
CA PRO A 230 -4.87 -22.75 8.41
C PRO A 230 -5.29 -21.84 7.25
N LEU A 231 -4.84 -20.59 7.24
CA LEU A 231 -4.84 -19.76 6.03
C LEU A 231 -3.50 -19.96 5.32
N GLU A 232 -3.44 -20.96 4.43
CA GLU A 232 -2.24 -21.34 3.69
C GLU A 232 -1.96 -20.38 2.53
N ALA A 233 -2.98 -19.98 1.79
CA ALA A 233 -2.86 -19.02 0.71
C ALA A 233 -4.12 -18.14 0.60
N TYR A 234 -3.97 -16.99 -0.06
CA TYR A 234 -5.09 -16.11 -0.38
C TYR A 234 -5.18 -16.00 -1.90
N ARG A 235 -6.20 -16.64 -2.46
CA ARG A 235 -6.35 -16.81 -3.92
C ARG A 235 -7.40 -15.87 -4.45
N ASN A 236 -7.12 -15.19 -5.56
CA ASN A 236 -8.14 -14.44 -6.30
C ASN A 236 -9.24 -15.38 -6.82
N LEU A 237 -10.50 -15.06 -6.55
CA LEU A 237 -11.65 -15.75 -7.13
C LEU A 237 -11.91 -15.21 -8.53
N VAL A 238 -12.38 -16.09 -9.42
CA VAL A 238 -12.77 -15.73 -10.79
C VAL A 238 -14.30 -15.78 -10.88
N GLU A 239 -14.94 -14.62 -11.01
CA GLU A 239 -16.39 -14.53 -11.21
C GLU A 239 -16.73 -14.22 -12.67
N PRO A 240 -17.92 -14.62 -13.16
CA PRO A 240 -18.46 -14.08 -14.39
C PRO A 240 -18.62 -12.56 -14.29
N SER A 241 -18.14 -11.83 -15.31
CA SER A 241 -18.32 -10.38 -15.35
C SER A 241 -19.74 -10.02 -15.74
N PHE A 242 -20.41 -9.24 -14.89
CA PHE A 242 -21.70 -8.63 -15.17
C PHE A 242 -21.57 -7.11 -15.08
N GLN A 243 -22.23 -6.40 -15.99
CA GLN A 243 -22.14 -4.94 -16.06
C GLN A 243 -22.60 -4.26 -14.77
N ASP A 244 -23.59 -4.84 -14.08
CA ASP A 244 -24.22 -4.30 -12.87
C ASP A 244 -23.39 -4.52 -11.59
N THR A 245 -22.39 -5.41 -11.64
CA THR A 245 -21.43 -5.63 -10.54
C THR A 245 -20.07 -5.01 -10.79
N GLY A 246 -19.68 -4.82 -12.05
CA GLY A 246 -18.39 -4.22 -12.39
C GLY A 246 -17.18 -5.08 -11.98
N TYR A 247 -17.35 -6.40 -11.81
CA TYR A 247 -16.28 -7.31 -11.40
C TYR A 247 -15.04 -7.21 -12.30
N GLY A 248 -13.85 -7.13 -11.69
CA GLY A 248 -12.58 -7.00 -12.39
C GLY A 248 -12.40 -5.63 -13.04
N SER A 249 -12.89 -4.57 -12.39
CA SER A 249 -12.77 -3.18 -12.84
C SER A 249 -12.16 -2.29 -11.75
N GLN A 250 -11.89 -1.03 -12.08
CA GLN A 250 -11.47 -0.01 -11.10
C GLN A 250 -12.45 0.20 -9.94
N THR A 251 -13.72 -0.15 -10.13
CA THR A 251 -14.74 0.02 -9.10
C THR A 251 -15.03 -1.26 -8.32
N PHE A 252 -14.44 -2.38 -8.73
CA PHE A 252 -14.54 -3.63 -8.01
C PHE A 252 -13.40 -4.57 -8.42
N GLU A 253 -12.41 -4.68 -7.53
CA GLU A 253 -11.22 -5.55 -7.68
C GLU A 253 -11.60 -7.01 -7.96
N GLY A 254 -12.68 -7.48 -7.32
CA GLY A 254 -13.03 -8.88 -7.21
C GLY A 254 -12.85 -9.39 -5.78
N PHE A 255 -13.18 -10.66 -5.58
CA PHE A 255 -13.05 -11.32 -4.28
C PHE A 255 -11.92 -12.32 -4.26
N TYR A 256 -11.61 -12.77 -3.06
CA TYR A 256 -10.55 -13.72 -2.78
C TYR A 256 -11.10 -14.89 -1.97
N GLU A 257 -10.27 -15.91 -1.82
CA GLU A 257 -10.61 -17.16 -1.17
C GLU A 257 -9.57 -17.51 -0.12
N TRP A 258 -10.06 -17.88 1.06
CA TRP A 258 -9.27 -18.52 2.11
C TRP A 258 -8.89 -19.93 1.64
N GLN A 259 -7.64 -20.16 1.27
CA GLN A 259 -7.16 -21.50 0.95
C GLN A 259 -6.61 -22.18 2.20
N VAL A 260 -7.25 -23.29 2.57
CA VAL A 260 -6.77 -24.19 3.63
C VAL A 260 -5.70 -25.14 3.11
N LEU A 261 -5.91 -25.64 1.89
CA LEU A 261 -5.01 -26.55 1.16
C LEU A 261 -4.82 -25.99 -0.25
N SER A 262 -3.60 -26.01 -0.77
CA SER A 262 -3.29 -25.39 -2.08
C SER A 262 -2.44 -26.23 -3.04
N GLN A 263 -2.10 -27.47 -2.69
CA GLN A 263 -1.26 -28.33 -3.55
C GLN A 263 -1.78 -28.46 -4.98
N ALA A 264 -3.08 -28.64 -5.17
CA ALA A 264 -3.66 -28.80 -6.50
C ALA A 264 -3.57 -27.53 -7.37
N TRP A 265 -3.51 -26.34 -6.76
CA TRP A 265 -3.26 -25.08 -7.48
C TRP A 265 -1.76 -24.92 -7.78
N ALA A 266 -0.90 -25.26 -6.83
CA ALA A 266 0.55 -25.23 -6.98
C ALA A 266 1.04 -26.16 -8.11
N GLU A 267 0.46 -27.35 -8.24
CA GLU A 267 0.78 -28.31 -9.31
C GLU A 267 0.26 -27.88 -10.70
N LYS A 268 -0.64 -26.88 -10.77
CA LYS A 268 -1.32 -26.44 -12.00
C LYS A 268 -1.13 -24.95 -12.26
N GLU A 269 -2.09 -24.12 -11.87
CA GLU A 269 -2.16 -22.72 -12.26
C GLU A 269 -1.00 -21.89 -11.70
N TRP A 270 -0.40 -22.29 -10.57
CA TRP A 270 0.72 -21.56 -9.98
C TRP A 270 2.08 -22.18 -10.32
N ALA A 271 2.13 -23.23 -11.13
CA ALA A 271 3.37 -23.94 -11.46
C ALA A 271 4.40 -23.06 -12.19
N ALA A 272 3.94 -22.00 -12.88
CA ALA A 272 4.79 -21.05 -13.59
C ALA A 272 5.33 -19.91 -12.71
N ALA A 273 4.86 -19.75 -11.47
CA ALA A 273 5.32 -18.71 -10.58
C ALA A 273 6.76 -19.01 -10.11
N GLU A 274 7.72 -18.16 -10.45
CA GLU A 274 9.16 -18.42 -10.24
C GLU A 274 9.54 -18.73 -8.78
N GLN A 275 8.92 -18.02 -7.84
CA GLN A 275 9.18 -18.18 -6.40
C GLN A 275 8.12 -19.02 -5.67
N GLY A 276 7.12 -19.54 -6.41
CA GLY A 276 5.97 -20.24 -5.85
C GLY A 276 5.18 -19.44 -4.80
N PRO A 277 4.19 -20.08 -4.14
CA PRO A 277 3.43 -19.47 -3.06
C PRO A 277 4.28 -19.22 -1.81
N TRP A 278 3.76 -18.40 -0.89
CA TRP A 278 4.45 -18.05 0.36
C TRP A 278 4.58 -19.19 1.33
N ASN A 279 3.52 -19.97 1.51
CA ASN A 279 3.53 -21.17 2.33
C ASN A 279 3.71 -22.40 1.46
N ASN A 280 4.27 -23.46 2.05
CA ASN A 280 4.41 -24.73 1.35
C ASN A 280 3.01 -25.27 1.05
N PRO A 281 2.69 -25.57 -0.23
CA PRO A 281 1.40 -26.13 -0.58
C PRO A 281 1.18 -27.46 0.14
N SER A 282 -0.01 -27.67 0.70
CA SER A 282 -0.34 -28.94 1.35
C SER A 282 -1.59 -29.60 0.78
N SER A 283 -1.68 -30.92 0.97
CA SER A 283 -2.84 -31.76 0.74
C SER A 283 -3.16 -32.58 2.00
N ARG A 284 -4.30 -33.29 2.01
CA ARG A 284 -4.66 -34.24 3.07
C ARG A 284 -5.18 -35.54 2.47
N ALA A 285 -4.71 -36.67 2.97
CA ALA A 285 -5.37 -37.95 2.72
C ALA A 285 -6.68 -38.02 3.51
N LEU A 286 -7.67 -38.68 2.93
CA LEU A 286 -9.00 -38.91 3.51
C LEU A 286 -9.41 -40.36 3.22
N GLU A 287 -9.26 -41.22 4.21
CA GLU A 287 -9.61 -42.65 4.11
C GLU A 287 -11.12 -42.86 3.95
N SER A 288 -11.53 -44.02 3.43
CA SER A 288 -12.95 -44.39 3.34
C SER A 288 -13.63 -44.32 4.71
N GLY A 289 -14.68 -43.50 4.82
CA GLY A 289 -15.44 -43.26 6.05
C GLY A 289 -14.81 -42.23 7.01
N GLU A 290 -13.61 -41.72 6.71
CA GLU A 290 -12.97 -40.66 7.50
C GLU A 290 -13.70 -39.33 7.30
N ALA A 291 -13.69 -38.50 8.35
CA ALA A 291 -14.28 -37.17 8.37
C ALA A 291 -13.24 -36.12 8.79
N LEU A 292 -13.13 -35.03 8.03
CA LEU A 292 -12.32 -33.87 8.38
C LEU A 292 -13.21 -32.64 8.60
N GLN A 293 -12.84 -31.81 9.58
CA GLN A 293 -13.57 -30.60 9.93
C GLN A 293 -12.71 -29.35 9.76
N PHE A 294 -13.32 -28.36 9.10
CA PHE A 294 -12.73 -27.08 8.77
C PHE A 294 -13.73 -25.96 9.07
N GLY A 295 -13.28 -24.77 9.41
CA GLY A 295 -14.16 -23.68 9.76
C GLY A 295 -13.47 -22.41 10.17
N VAL A 296 -14.24 -21.32 10.14
CA VAL A 296 -13.80 -19.97 10.51
C VAL A 296 -14.75 -19.35 11.54
N ARG A 297 -14.24 -18.39 12.31
CA ARG A 297 -14.99 -17.56 13.26
C ARG A 297 -14.91 -16.09 12.85
N PHE A 298 -16.05 -15.41 12.89
CA PHE A 298 -16.19 -13.98 12.62
C PHE A 298 -16.28 -13.23 13.95
N THR A 299 -15.28 -12.42 14.29
CA THR A 299 -15.19 -11.73 15.59
C THR A 299 -15.13 -10.22 15.39
N VAL A 300 -15.93 -9.49 16.17
CA VAL A 300 -15.95 -8.03 16.16
C VAL A 300 -14.75 -7.47 16.95
N ALA A 301 -14.03 -6.54 16.34
CA ALA A 301 -13.09 -5.66 17.01
C ALA A 301 -13.80 -4.35 17.36
N THR A 302 -14.30 -4.24 18.60
CA THR A 302 -15.12 -3.11 19.06
C THR A 302 -14.36 -1.78 19.08
N ASP A 303 -13.04 -1.84 19.29
CA ASP A 303 -12.14 -0.67 19.27
C ASP A 303 -11.61 -0.38 17.84
N GLY A 304 -12.33 -0.85 16.83
CA GLY A 304 -11.98 -0.70 15.42
C GLY A 304 -10.64 -1.35 15.08
N VAL A 305 -9.88 -0.70 14.20
CA VAL A 305 -8.57 -1.20 13.72
C VAL A 305 -7.55 -1.40 14.83
N ARG A 306 -7.66 -0.64 15.93
CA ARG A 306 -6.76 -0.74 17.09
C ARG A 306 -7.07 -1.97 17.94
N GLY A 307 -8.29 -2.51 17.86
CA GLY A 307 -8.73 -3.70 18.58
C GLY A 307 -8.46 -5.03 17.86
N PHE A 308 -7.82 -5.03 16.69
CA PHE A 308 -7.64 -6.26 15.89
C PHE A 308 -6.87 -7.35 16.62
N ASP A 309 -5.73 -7.04 17.22
CA ASP A 309 -4.91 -8.04 17.91
C ASP A 309 -5.66 -8.64 19.11
N ASP A 310 -6.40 -7.84 19.86
CA ASP A 310 -7.21 -8.32 20.99
C ASP A 310 -8.37 -9.19 20.54
N ALA A 311 -9.06 -8.82 19.45
CA ALA A 311 -10.10 -9.65 18.84
C ALA A 311 -9.55 -11.02 18.42
N VAL A 312 -8.34 -11.06 17.85
CA VAL A 312 -7.69 -12.30 17.40
C VAL A 312 -7.27 -13.15 18.59
N ARG A 313 -6.62 -12.57 19.61
CA ARG A 313 -6.17 -13.27 20.81
C ARG A 313 -7.34 -13.94 21.54
N LYS A 314 -8.52 -13.32 21.58
CA LYS A 314 -9.75 -13.88 22.18
C LYS A 314 -10.18 -15.21 21.55
N THR A 315 -9.80 -15.48 20.30
CA THR A 315 -10.11 -16.74 19.62
C THR A 315 -9.11 -17.86 19.91
N GLY A 316 -8.03 -17.57 20.65
CA GLY A 316 -6.91 -18.49 20.85
C GLY A 316 -5.96 -18.61 19.66
N THR A 317 -6.12 -17.72 18.67
CA THR A 317 -5.25 -17.59 17.50
C THR A 317 -4.00 -16.76 17.87
N PRO A 318 -2.77 -17.23 17.57
CA PRO A 318 -1.55 -16.47 17.85
C PRO A 318 -1.50 -15.13 17.11
N THR A 319 -0.95 -14.10 17.75
CA THR A 319 -0.64 -12.80 17.13
C THR A 319 0.87 -12.55 17.15
N ALA A 320 1.35 -11.79 16.18
CA ALA A 320 2.74 -11.40 16.06
C ALA A 320 2.82 -9.89 15.74
N LEU A 321 3.74 -9.20 16.41
CA LEU A 321 4.02 -7.78 16.21
C LEU A 321 5.52 -7.63 15.93
N GLY A 322 5.84 -7.08 14.76
CA GLY A 322 7.20 -6.78 14.33
C GLY A 322 7.51 -5.28 14.44
N VAL A 323 8.72 -4.94 14.91
CA VAL A 323 9.27 -3.58 14.88
C VAL A 323 10.58 -3.59 14.10
N PRO A 324 10.77 -2.74 13.06
CA PRO A 324 9.82 -1.73 12.57
C PRO A 324 8.64 -2.28 11.75
N GLY A 325 8.60 -3.59 11.53
CA GLY A 325 7.63 -4.27 10.68
C GLY A 325 8.26 -5.54 10.13
N TYR A 326 7.92 -5.88 8.88
CA TYR A 326 8.35 -7.13 8.23
C TYR A 326 9.21 -6.91 6.98
N LEU A 327 9.64 -5.66 6.74
CA LEU A 327 10.70 -5.30 5.80
C LEU A 327 11.97 -5.03 6.61
N LEU A 328 13.04 -5.80 6.38
CA LEU A 328 14.30 -5.64 7.10
C LEU A 328 15.45 -5.41 6.12
N ALA A 329 16.23 -4.36 6.35
CA ALA A 329 17.54 -4.25 5.71
C ALA A 329 18.52 -5.23 6.35
N ARG A 330 19.48 -5.78 5.59
CA ARG A 330 20.49 -6.73 6.13
C ARG A 330 21.25 -6.23 7.36
N ASP A 331 21.34 -4.91 7.59
CA ASP A 331 22.03 -4.29 8.72
C ASP A 331 21.09 -3.73 9.80
N LEU A 332 19.80 -4.06 9.76
CA LEU A 332 18.79 -3.68 10.74
C LEU A 332 18.13 -4.94 11.34
N PRO A 333 18.55 -5.37 12.55
CA PRO A 333 17.81 -6.36 13.32
C PRO A 333 16.41 -5.84 13.67
N GLY A 334 15.40 -6.68 13.49
CA GLY A 334 14.03 -6.43 13.94
C GLY A 334 13.78 -6.93 15.35
N GLN A 335 12.70 -6.45 15.96
CA GLN A 335 12.12 -7.04 17.17
C GLN A 335 10.80 -7.72 16.81
N LEU A 336 10.53 -8.86 17.44
CA LEU A 336 9.34 -9.66 17.22
C LEU A 336 8.72 -10.04 18.56
N PHE A 337 7.44 -9.73 18.73
CA PHE A 337 6.66 -10.05 19.92
C PHE A 337 5.53 -10.98 19.52
N ILE A 338 5.47 -12.16 20.13
CA ILE A 338 4.45 -13.17 19.81
C ILE A 338 3.60 -13.39 21.04
N ASN A 339 2.28 -13.30 20.88
CA ASN A 339 1.31 -13.66 21.90
C ASN A 339 0.56 -14.91 21.45
N ALA A 340 0.67 -15.97 22.23
CA ALA A 340 0.03 -17.26 21.98
C ALA A 340 -0.33 -17.93 23.31
N SER A 341 -1.36 -18.78 23.31
CA SER A 341 -1.76 -19.57 24.48
C SER A 341 -0.83 -20.74 24.79
N SER A 342 0.02 -21.12 23.84
CA SER A 342 0.97 -22.24 23.95
C SER A 342 2.41 -21.75 23.80
N ALA A 343 3.34 -22.45 24.46
CA ALA A 343 4.76 -22.12 24.41
C ALA A 343 5.32 -22.35 23.00
N ILE A 344 6.28 -21.51 22.59
CA ILE A 344 7.01 -21.68 21.34
C ILE A 344 8.01 -22.83 21.51
N SER A 345 7.98 -23.80 20.60
CA SER A 345 8.89 -24.95 20.59
C SER A 345 10.12 -24.72 19.73
N SER A 346 9.98 -23.99 18.61
CA SER A 346 11.12 -23.69 17.71
C SER A 346 10.82 -22.58 16.72
N PHE A 347 11.90 -21.99 16.19
CA PHE A 347 11.92 -21.11 15.03
C PHE A 347 12.71 -21.76 13.89
N SER A 348 12.29 -21.52 12.66
CA SER A 348 13.06 -21.85 11.45
C SER A 348 12.79 -20.84 10.35
N SER A 349 13.78 -20.55 9.51
CA SER A 349 13.64 -19.64 8.38
C SER A 349 13.77 -20.39 7.05
N GLU A 350 13.08 -19.89 6.03
CA GLU A 350 13.24 -20.30 4.64
C GLU A 350 13.43 -19.06 3.76
N PRO A 351 14.56 -18.92 3.04
CA PRO A 351 15.69 -19.85 2.97
C PRO A 351 16.38 -20.12 4.33
N ALA A 352 16.91 -21.33 4.50
CA ALA A 352 17.54 -21.74 5.74
C ALA A 352 18.71 -20.81 6.12
N GLY A 353 18.68 -20.28 7.35
CA GLY A 353 19.72 -19.39 7.85
C GLY A 353 19.60 -17.93 7.39
N ALA A 354 18.55 -17.56 6.64
CA ALA A 354 18.30 -16.18 6.24
C ALA A 354 17.94 -15.28 7.43
N LEU A 355 17.30 -15.84 8.47
CA LEU A 355 17.01 -15.18 9.74
C LEU A 355 17.49 -16.02 10.91
N SER A 356 18.13 -15.38 11.88
CA SER A 356 18.36 -15.93 13.23
C SER A 356 17.46 -15.23 14.25
N VAL A 357 16.90 -15.99 15.18
CA VAL A 357 15.99 -15.50 16.21
C VAL A 357 16.57 -15.80 17.59
N ALA A 358 16.63 -14.78 18.45
CA ALA A 358 17.10 -14.92 19.83
C ALA A 358 16.17 -14.16 20.78
N GLU A 359 15.87 -14.72 21.95
CA GLU A 359 15.15 -14.00 23.00
C GLU A 359 15.86 -12.69 23.37
N ASN A 360 15.08 -11.65 23.63
CA ASN A 360 15.59 -10.36 24.06
C ASN A 360 15.13 -10.03 25.49
N ASN A 361 15.74 -9.00 26.08
CA ASN A 361 15.47 -8.61 27.47
C ASN A 361 14.12 -7.91 27.69
N ASN A 362 13.37 -7.65 26.61
CA ASN A 362 12.09 -6.92 26.64
C ASN A 362 10.88 -7.88 26.49
N GLY A 363 11.09 -9.19 26.69
CA GLY A 363 10.02 -10.18 26.60
C GLY A 363 9.63 -10.59 25.18
N GLY A 364 10.41 -10.19 24.17
CA GLY A 364 10.26 -10.59 22.78
C GLY A 364 11.49 -11.29 22.23
N TYR A 365 11.65 -11.22 20.91
CA TYR A 365 12.75 -11.82 20.17
C TYR A 365 13.44 -10.76 19.30
N THR A 366 14.76 -10.87 19.16
CA THR A 366 15.53 -10.18 18.12
C THR A 366 15.57 -11.06 16.89
N VAL A 367 15.12 -10.54 15.75
CA VAL A 367 15.15 -11.20 14.43
C VAL A 367 16.26 -10.55 13.62
N THR A 368 17.36 -11.27 13.41
CA THR A 368 18.55 -10.75 12.74
C THR A 368 18.67 -11.34 11.33
N PRO A 369 18.61 -10.50 10.28
CA PRO A 369 18.97 -10.88 8.92
C PRO A 369 20.39 -11.42 8.82
N SER A 370 20.61 -12.43 7.97
CA SER A 370 21.95 -12.82 7.57
C SER A 370 22.62 -11.70 6.78
N SER A 371 23.90 -11.46 7.05
CA SER A 371 24.72 -10.47 6.35
C SER A 371 25.17 -10.94 4.96
N ALA A 372 24.98 -12.22 4.61
CA ALA A 372 25.36 -12.76 3.31
C ALA A 372 24.65 -12.02 2.16
N GLU A 373 25.37 -11.73 1.08
CA GLU A 373 24.82 -11.04 -0.11
C GLU A 373 23.71 -11.83 -0.82
N SER A 374 23.75 -13.16 -0.71
CA SER A 374 22.68 -14.04 -1.19
C SER A 374 21.37 -13.90 -0.41
N THR A 375 21.39 -13.24 0.76
CA THR A 375 20.20 -13.04 1.59
C THR A 375 19.50 -11.75 1.19
N TRP A 376 18.76 -11.80 0.10
CA TRP A 376 17.89 -10.74 -0.40
C TRP A 376 16.58 -11.36 -0.87
N GLY A 377 15.45 -10.66 -0.67
CA GLY A 377 14.13 -11.11 -1.12
C GLY A 377 13.30 -11.77 -0.02
N ARG A 378 12.40 -12.66 -0.46
CA ARG A 378 11.38 -13.30 0.38
C ARG A 378 12.01 -14.21 1.44
N VAL A 379 11.61 -14.04 2.70
CA VAL A 379 11.98 -14.95 3.80
C VAL A 379 10.76 -15.29 4.64
N ARG A 380 10.48 -16.57 4.82
CA ARG A 380 9.43 -17.07 5.70
C ARG A 380 10.03 -17.51 7.03
N LEU A 381 9.59 -16.93 8.13
CA LEU A 381 9.89 -17.38 9.48
C LEU A 381 8.76 -18.27 9.99
N THR A 382 9.05 -19.53 10.25
CA THR A 382 8.10 -20.51 10.80
C THR A 382 8.30 -20.66 12.30
N VAL A 383 7.23 -20.44 13.06
CA VAL A 383 7.13 -20.63 14.51
C VAL A 383 6.31 -21.89 14.75
N LYS A 384 6.86 -22.84 15.51
CA LYS A 384 6.11 -24.03 15.97
C LYS A 384 5.77 -23.86 17.44
N TYR A 385 4.57 -24.25 17.82
CA TYR A 385 4.09 -24.21 19.21
C TYR A 385 4.04 -25.62 19.81
N ALA A 386 4.00 -25.69 21.14
CA ALA A 386 3.96 -26.95 21.88
C ALA A 386 2.61 -27.69 21.75
N ASP A 387 1.54 -26.98 21.34
CA ASP A 387 0.23 -27.56 21.07
C ASP A 387 0.07 -28.07 19.62
N GLY A 388 1.15 -28.01 18.83
CA GLY A 388 1.19 -28.48 17.44
C GLY A 388 0.83 -27.42 16.40
N LYS A 389 0.36 -26.23 16.80
CA LYS A 389 0.12 -25.13 15.86
C LYS A 389 1.41 -24.69 15.17
N VAL A 390 1.26 -24.18 13.96
CA VAL A 390 2.32 -23.58 13.15
C VAL A 390 1.89 -22.19 12.69
N GLN A 391 2.73 -21.19 12.96
CA GLN A 391 2.59 -19.84 12.43
C GLN A 391 3.72 -19.56 11.44
N THR A 392 3.42 -18.84 10.36
CA THR A 392 4.43 -18.30 9.44
C THR A 392 4.34 -16.79 9.38
N ILE A 393 5.46 -16.11 9.59
CA ILE A 393 5.60 -14.66 9.47
C ILE A 393 6.44 -14.39 8.21
N HIS A 394 5.95 -13.52 7.34
CA HIS A 394 6.58 -13.29 6.02
C HIS A 394 7.38 -12.00 6.03
N TYR A 395 8.70 -12.14 5.97
CA TYR A 395 9.64 -11.03 5.85
C TYR A 395 10.10 -10.84 4.40
N PHE A 396 10.57 -9.63 4.11
CA PHE A 396 11.36 -9.35 2.92
C PHE A 396 12.68 -8.69 3.36
N ILE A 397 13.81 -9.20 2.88
CA ILE A 397 15.12 -8.69 3.22
C ILE A 397 15.68 -7.85 2.06
N THR A 398 16.05 -6.61 2.34
CA THR A 398 16.67 -5.69 1.37
C THR A 398 18.16 -5.50 1.67
N LYS A 399 18.88 -4.88 0.74
CA LYS A 399 20.21 -4.33 1.02
C LYS A 399 20.12 -3.28 2.15
N PRO A 400 21.22 -3.01 2.88
CA PRO A 400 21.32 -1.80 3.69
C PRO A 400 20.78 -0.59 2.92
N THR A 401 19.94 0.21 3.55
CA THR A 401 19.16 1.24 2.85
C THR A 401 20.03 2.22 2.05
N SER A 402 21.19 2.62 2.59
CA SER A 402 22.16 3.47 1.86
C SER A 402 22.79 2.80 0.64
N GLU A 403 22.96 1.46 0.67
CA GLU A 403 23.43 0.69 -0.49
C GLU A 403 22.33 0.64 -1.55
N ALA A 404 21.10 0.31 -1.17
CA ALA A 404 19.95 0.28 -2.08
C ALA A 404 19.70 1.64 -2.78
N LEU A 405 19.77 2.75 -2.04
CA LEU A 405 19.64 4.09 -2.63
C LEU A 405 20.82 4.45 -3.55
N ALA A 406 22.03 3.99 -3.24
CA ALA A 406 23.19 4.20 -4.11
C ALA A 406 23.07 3.38 -5.40
N ASP A 407 22.63 2.12 -5.31
CA ASP A 407 22.36 1.27 -6.47
C ASP A 407 21.26 1.89 -7.34
N MET A 408 20.18 2.37 -6.73
CA MET A 408 19.09 3.02 -7.46
C MET A 408 19.54 4.27 -8.20
N GLY A 409 20.34 5.14 -7.55
CA GLY A 409 20.94 6.30 -8.21
C GLY A 409 21.78 5.90 -9.42
N ARG A 410 22.71 4.94 -9.24
CA ARG A 410 23.55 4.42 -10.33
C ARG A 410 22.72 3.83 -11.46
N PHE A 411 21.70 3.05 -11.15
CA PHE A 411 20.82 2.44 -12.16
C PHE A 411 20.10 3.53 -12.96
N LEU A 412 19.45 4.47 -12.29
CA LEU A 412 18.64 5.50 -12.93
C LEU A 412 19.49 6.46 -13.80
N PHE A 413 20.70 6.81 -13.35
CA PHE A 413 21.57 7.72 -14.09
C PHE A 413 22.51 7.05 -15.10
N ASN A 414 22.51 5.71 -15.20
CA ASN A 414 23.32 4.99 -16.18
C ASN A 414 22.47 4.14 -17.14
N GLU A 415 21.63 3.24 -16.60
CA GLU A 415 20.81 2.33 -17.40
C GLU A 415 19.54 3.04 -17.92
N ALA A 416 18.91 3.87 -17.08
CA ALA A 416 17.70 4.62 -17.45
C ALA A 416 17.99 6.01 -18.04
N TRP A 417 19.26 6.32 -18.32
CA TRP A 417 19.70 7.63 -18.82
C TRP A 417 19.67 7.69 -20.34
N PHE A 418 18.68 8.39 -20.88
CA PHE A 418 18.45 8.57 -22.30
C PHE A 418 19.31 9.72 -22.86
N THR A 419 19.96 9.47 -24.00
CA THR A 419 20.93 10.40 -24.64
C THR A 419 20.85 10.45 -26.16
N ASP A 420 19.83 9.84 -26.78
CA ASP A 420 19.68 9.88 -28.23
C ASP A 420 19.28 11.29 -28.69
N GLU A 421 20.18 11.96 -29.43
CA GLU A 421 19.96 13.29 -30.01
C GLU A 421 19.11 13.24 -31.29
N SER A 422 18.92 12.06 -31.88
CA SER A 422 18.05 11.88 -33.05
C SER A 422 16.56 11.79 -32.69
N ASP A 423 16.27 11.68 -31.39
CA ASP A 423 14.92 11.65 -30.85
C ASP A 423 14.13 12.94 -31.18
N PRO A 424 13.00 12.87 -31.90
CA PRO A 424 12.27 14.07 -32.32
C PRO A 424 11.40 14.67 -31.21
N PHE A 425 11.35 14.07 -30.02
CA PHE A 425 10.48 14.46 -28.91
C PHE A 425 11.20 15.34 -27.86
N ASN A 426 12.46 15.74 -28.12
CA ASN A 426 13.28 16.54 -27.20
C ASN A 426 13.45 15.91 -25.81
N ARG A 427 13.58 14.58 -25.75
CA ARG A 427 13.76 13.85 -24.48
C ARG A 427 15.20 13.81 -24.01
N THR A 428 16.16 14.33 -24.77
CA THR A 428 17.58 14.21 -24.47
C THR A 428 18.17 15.45 -23.78
N PRO A 429 18.99 15.27 -22.72
CA PRO A 429 19.19 14.04 -21.96
C PRO A 429 18.14 13.90 -20.83
N SER A 430 17.74 12.68 -20.46
CA SER A 430 16.76 12.48 -19.38
C SER A 430 16.86 11.13 -18.67
N VAL A 431 16.27 11.04 -17.47
CA VAL A 431 16.02 9.77 -16.80
C VAL A 431 14.62 9.29 -17.18
N MET A 432 14.51 8.18 -17.91
CA MET A 432 13.25 7.68 -18.47
C MET A 432 12.77 6.38 -17.81
N THR A 433 11.51 6.02 -18.04
CA THR A 433 10.99 4.69 -17.66
C THR A 433 11.86 3.59 -18.26
N TYR A 434 12.20 2.59 -17.45
CA TYR A 434 12.98 1.43 -17.87
C TYR A 434 12.13 0.16 -17.80
N ASP A 435 12.31 -0.74 -18.78
CA ASP A 435 11.79 -2.11 -18.77
C ASP A 435 12.93 -3.07 -18.41
N TYR A 436 12.92 -3.55 -17.17
CA TYR A 436 13.96 -4.38 -16.60
C TYR A 436 14.02 -5.76 -17.23
N GLU A 437 12.86 -6.33 -17.57
CA GLU A 437 12.80 -7.64 -18.22
C GLU A 437 13.30 -7.56 -19.68
N ALA A 438 13.14 -6.41 -20.34
CA ALA A 438 13.68 -6.15 -21.67
C ALA A 438 15.14 -5.66 -21.66
N GLY A 439 15.63 -5.16 -20.52
CA GLY A 439 16.95 -4.54 -20.40
C GLY A 439 17.08 -3.26 -21.23
N ALA A 440 16.03 -2.44 -21.30
CA ALA A 440 16.00 -1.27 -22.16
C ALA A 440 15.13 -0.12 -21.61
N ILE A 441 15.46 1.11 -22.01
CA ILE A 441 14.62 2.29 -21.81
C ILE A 441 13.33 2.13 -22.64
N VAL A 442 12.18 2.50 -22.07
CA VAL A 442 10.88 2.50 -22.76
C VAL A 442 10.76 3.74 -23.64
N GLU A 443 11.24 3.63 -24.87
CA GLU A 443 11.19 4.72 -25.86
C GLU A 443 9.80 4.90 -26.50
N GLN A 444 8.97 3.85 -26.47
CA GLN A 444 7.62 3.83 -27.07
C GLN A 444 6.68 2.98 -26.21
N ASP A 445 5.49 3.49 -25.92
CA ASP A 445 4.36 2.75 -25.34
C ASP A 445 3.06 3.32 -25.94
N SER A 446 2.02 2.48 -26.09
CA SER A 446 0.70 2.95 -26.52
C SER A 446 0.16 4.04 -25.58
N ARG A 447 0.54 4.00 -24.31
CA ARG A 447 0.28 5.00 -23.28
C ARG A 447 1.31 6.12 -23.40
N ALA A 448 0.92 7.22 -24.05
CA ALA A 448 1.85 8.28 -24.45
C ALA A 448 2.65 8.89 -23.28
N TRP A 449 2.15 8.80 -22.05
CA TRP A 449 2.84 9.27 -20.85
C TRP A 449 4.04 8.40 -20.43
N VAL A 450 3.96 7.06 -20.57
CA VAL A 450 4.99 6.13 -20.06
C VAL A 450 6.37 6.41 -20.68
N ALA A 451 6.40 6.76 -21.96
CA ALA A 451 7.61 7.12 -22.70
C ALA A 451 7.84 8.66 -22.79
N GLY A 452 7.04 9.43 -22.03
CA GLY A 452 6.78 10.84 -22.27
C GLY A 452 7.23 11.82 -21.19
N LEU A 453 7.90 11.33 -20.13
CA LEU A 453 8.48 12.15 -19.04
C LEU A 453 7.50 13.07 -18.30
N SER A 454 6.20 12.81 -18.40
CA SER A 454 5.13 13.52 -17.70
C SER A 454 3.95 12.58 -17.53
N ASP A 455 2.95 12.98 -16.73
CA ASP A 455 1.93 12.08 -16.14
C ASP A 455 2.56 11.01 -15.23
N GLU A 456 1.83 10.47 -14.25
CA GLU A 456 2.47 9.66 -13.18
C GLU A 456 3.27 8.46 -13.72
N GLY A 457 2.73 7.75 -14.72
CA GLY A 457 3.39 6.58 -15.30
C GLY A 457 4.66 6.89 -16.10
N GLY A 458 4.92 8.17 -16.41
CA GLY A 458 6.12 8.63 -17.12
C GLY A 458 7.15 9.32 -16.23
N THR A 459 6.82 9.60 -14.97
CA THR A 459 7.64 10.46 -14.09
C THR A 459 8.33 9.69 -12.97
N GLY A 460 7.92 8.44 -12.74
CA GLY A 460 8.43 7.66 -11.60
C GLY A 460 9.95 7.53 -11.57
N ALA A 461 10.59 7.35 -12.72
CA ALA A 461 12.04 7.22 -12.82
C ALA A 461 12.78 8.51 -12.41
N TYR A 462 12.46 9.66 -13.02
CA TYR A 462 13.19 10.90 -12.72
C TYR A 462 12.81 11.51 -11.37
N VAL A 463 11.58 11.31 -10.88
CA VAL A 463 11.20 11.76 -9.54
C VAL A 463 11.98 10.98 -8.49
N ALA A 464 12.12 9.66 -8.64
CA ALA A 464 12.98 8.86 -7.76
C ALA A 464 14.45 9.30 -7.84
N ALA A 465 14.95 9.53 -9.05
CA ALA A 465 16.32 10.01 -9.30
C ALA A 465 16.59 11.36 -8.63
N ALA A 466 15.64 12.29 -8.73
CA ALA A 466 15.68 13.58 -8.08
C ALA A 466 15.63 13.44 -6.55
N MET A 467 14.58 12.82 -6.00
CA MET A 467 14.40 12.67 -4.56
C MET A 467 15.56 11.91 -3.89
N LYS A 468 16.26 11.01 -4.59
CA LYS A 468 17.47 10.38 -4.06
C LYS A 468 18.55 11.43 -3.71
N GLN A 469 18.68 12.51 -4.48
CA GLN A 469 19.72 13.53 -4.27
C GLN A 469 19.48 14.38 -3.01
N VAL A 470 18.23 14.57 -2.57
CA VAL A 470 17.98 15.28 -1.30
C VAL A 470 18.36 14.43 -0.09
N LEU A 471 18.37 13.10 -0.22
CA LEU A 471 18.74 12.17 0.84
C LEU A 471 20.25 11.87 0.82
N GLN A 472 20.75 11.39 -0.32
CA GLN A 472 22.11 10.91 -0.53
C GLN A 472 22.66 11.48 -1.85
N PRO A 473 23.09 12.76 -1.87
CA PRO A 473 23.58 13.41 -3.08
C PRO A 473 24.85 12.73 -3.59
N ASP A 474 24.96 12.62 -4.91
CA ASP A 474 26.16 12.21 -5.64
C ASP A 474 26.51 13.27 -6.69
N ALA A 475 27.78 13.62 -6.83
CA ALA A 475 28.19 14.76 -7.67
C ALA A 475 27.91 14.53 -9.17
N GLU A 476 28.14 13.32 -9.68
CA GLU A 476 27.93 13.01 -11.09
C GLU A 476 26.43 12.90 -11.41
N GLU A 477 25.67 12.28 -10.51
CA GLU A 477 24.21 12.18 -10.62
C GLU A 477 23.53 13.55 -10.55
N VAL A 478 23.97 14.43 -9.63
CA VAL A 478 23.46 15.81 -9.53
C VAL A 478 23.73 16.59 -10.80
N ALA A 479 24.93 16.48 -11.37
CA ALA A 479 25.27 17.18 -12.62
C ALA A 479 24.36 16.73 -13.79
N LYS A 480 24.08 15.42 -13.90
CA LYS A 480 23.13 14.89 -14.89
C LYS A 480 21.70 15.36 -14.62
N LEU A 481 21.24 15.33 -13.37
CA LEU A 481 19.91 15.81 -12.99
C LEU A 481 19.73 17.28 -13.35
N ASP A 482 20.73 18.09 -13.07
CA ASP A 482 20.72 19.51 -13.39
C ASP A 482 20.70 19.75 -14.91
N GLU A 483 21.48 19.00 -15.68
CA GLU A 483 21.44 19.06 -17.15
C GLU A 483 20.06 18.69 -17.71
N PHE A 484 19.45 17.60 -17.21
CA PHE A 484 18.09 17.19 -17.56
C PHE A 484 17.08 18.30 -17.25
N VAL A 485 17.17 18.91 -16.06
CA VAL A 485 16.28 19.98 -15.66
C VAL A 485 16.38 21.19 -16.59
N ASN A 486 17.60 21.58 -16.97
CA ASN A 486 17.84 22.76 -17.81
C ASN A 486 17.48 22.56 -19.29
N LYS A 487 17.61 21.33 -19.81
CA LYS A 487 17.40 21.05 -21.24
C LYS A 487 16.01 20.49 -21.57
N VAL A 488 15.42 19.74 -20.65
CA VAL A 488 14.19 18.98 -20.91
C VAL A 488 13.06 19.38 -19.95
N VAL A 489 13.30 19.45 -18.64
CA VAL A 489 12.21 19.85 -17.72
C VAL A 489 11.79 21.29 -18.00
N TRP A 490 12.73 22.23 -17.97
CA TRP A 490 12.47 23.62 -18.33
C TRP A 490 12.51 23.81 -19.85
N GLY A 491 11.42 24.35 -20.41
CA GLY A 491 11.27 24.66 -21.84
C GLY A 491 10.64 23.54 -22.68
N GLN A 492 10.67 22.27 -22.24
CA GLN A 492 9.99 21.16 -22.95
C GLN A 492 8.82 20.58 -22.15
N ILE A 493 9.06 20.02 -20.96
CA ILE A 493 7.99 19.45 -20.12
C ILE A 493 7.18 20.58 -19.48
N GLN A 494 7.88 21.52 -18.84
CA GLN A 494 7.32 22.77 -18.33
C GLN A 494 7.66 23.92 -19.27
N LEU A 495 6.68 24.78 -19.57
CA LEU A 495 6.86 25.96 -20.40
C LEU A 495 7.27 27.19 -19.58
N GLU A 496 7.65 28.27 -20.26
CA GLU A 496 8.13 29.50 -19.62
C GLU A 496 7.10 30.16 -18.67
N ASP A 497 5.80 29.91 -18.91
CA ASP A 497 4.69 30.35 -18.07
C ASP A 497 4.35 29.38 -16.92
N TYR A 498 5.25 28.43 -16.65
CA TYR A 498 5.15 27.35 -15.66
C TYR A 498 4.11 26.27 -15.96
N SER A 499 3.39 26.34 -17.08
CA SER A 499 2.45 25.30 -17.47
C SER A 499 3.16 23.99 -17.81
N VAL A 500 2.55 22.85 -17.47
CA VAL A 500 3.19 21.52 -17.60
C VAL A 500 2.42 20.64 -18.58
N ARG A 501 3.10 20.19 -19.64
CA ARG A 501 2.52 19.30 -20.66
C ARG A 501 2.19 17.92 -20.07
N LYS A 502 1.14 17.28 -20.56
CA LYS A 502 0.79 15.89 -20.19
C LYS A 502 1.80 14.85 -20.65
N SER A 503 2.46 15.08 -21.78
CA SER A 503 3.55 14.25 -22.28
C SER A 503 4.33 15.01 -23.36
N ILE A 504 5.63 14.74 -23.50
CA ILE A 504 6.39 15.20 -24.67
C ILE A 504 6.51 14.13 -25.76
N PHE A 505 6.11 12.88 -25.49
CA PHE A 505 5.95 11.81 -26.47
C PHE A 505 4.50 11.74 -27.01
N TYR A 506 4.34 11.35 -28.26
CA TYR A 506 3.03 11.22 -28.91
C TYR A 506 3.11 10.33 -30.16
N TYR A 507 1.95 9.78 -30.56
CA TYR A 507 1.76 9.08 -31.83
C TYR A 507 1.10 10.02 -32.85
N ASP A 508 1.89 10.53 -33.81
CA ASP A 508 1.40 11.44 -34.86
C ASP A 508 2.23 11.25 -36.15
N PRO A 509 2.03 10.11 -36.86
CA PRO A 509 2.87 9.72 -38.00
C PRO A 509 2.80 10.68 -39.19
N ASP A 510 1.78 11.54 -39.25
CA ASP A 510 1.66 12.58 -40.28
C ASP A 510 2.54 13.81 -39.98
N ARG A 511 3.01 13.96 -38.74
CA ARG A 511 3.77 15.14 -38.29
C ARG A 511 5.23 14.88 -37.98
N VAL A 512 5.58 13.67 -37.56
CA VAL A 512 6.94 13.32 -37.14
C VAL A 512 7.41 12.11 -37.92
N ASP A 513 8.57 12.23 -38.55
CA ASP A 513 9.29 11.11 -39.14
C ASP A 513 9.97 10.31 -38.01
N TYR A 514 9.21 9.40 -37.41
CA TYR A 514 9.66 8.53 -36.33
C TYR A 514 9.19 7.09 -36.58
N ASN A 515 10.06 6.12 -36.32
CA ASN A 515 9.77 4.72 -36.56
C ASN A 515 8.91 4.13 -35.42
N TYR A 516 7.61 4.42 -35.45
CA TYR A 516 6.65 3.84 -34.52
C TYR A 516 6.57 2.31 -34.72
N SER A 517 6.74 1.57 -33.62
CA SER A 517 6.71 0.10 -33.64
C SER A 517 5.35 -0.42 -34.07
N SER A 518 5.32 -1.30 -35.07
CA SER A 518 4.09 -1.97 -35.52
C SER A 518 3.56 -3.02 -34.54
N ASN A 519 4.32 -3.34 -33.48
CA ASN A 519 3.91 -4.29 -32.44
C ASN A 519 3.09 -3.62 -31.33
N ILE A 520 2.97 -2.29 -31.34
CA ILE A 520 2.18 -1.52 -30.39
C ILE A 520 0.82 -1.20 -31.02
N ASP A 521 -0.24 -1.38 -30.25
CA ASP A 521 -1.58 -0.94 -30.64
C ASP A 521 -1.71 0.58 -30.44
N TRP A 522 -1.54 1.32 -31.53
CA TRP A 522 -1.69 2.78 -31.59
C TRP A 522 -3.14 3.26 -31.77
N THR A 523 -4.13 2.35 -31.77
CA THR A 523 -5.55 2.71 -31.90
C THR A 523 -6.24 2.96 -30.55
N SER A 524 -5.52 2.67 -29.46
CA SER A 524 -5.98 2.92 -28.10
C SER A 524 -6.19 4.40 -27.82
N TRP A 525 -7.16 4.74 -26.97
CA TRP A 525 -7.37 6.12 -26.49
C TRP A 525 -6.15 6.70 -25.76
N THR A 526 -5.26 5.82 -25.28
CA THR A 526 -4.01 6.19 -24.60
C THR A 526 -2.91 6.68 -25.55
N SER A 527 -3.07 6.43 -26.86
CA SER A 527 -2.14 6.83 -27.92
C SER A 527 -2.43 8.25 -28.37
N TRP A 528 -2.03 9.20 -27.54
CA TRP A 528 -2.25 10.63 -27.76
C TRP A 528 -1.44 11.14 -28.96
N ASN A 529 -2.08 11.98 -29.77
CA ASN A 529 -1.39 12.81 -30.77
C ASN A 529 -0.70 14.00 -30.10
N ARG A 530 0.04 14.80 -30.88
CA ARG A 530 0.79 15.95 -30.33
C ARG A 530 -0.09 16.94 -29.56
N GLU A 531 -1.31 17.19 -30.05
CA GLU A 531 -2.22 18.14 -29.43
C GLU A 531 -2.65 17.66 -28.04
N ASN A 532 -3.06 16.40 -27.93
CA ASN A 532 -3.47 15.80 -26.67
C ASN A 532 -2.31 15.67 -25.67
N SER A 533 -1.11 15.29 -26.14
CA SER A 533 0.08 15.20 -25.27
C SER A 533 0.51 16.57 -24.74
N TYR A 534 0.35 17.64 -25.53
CA TYR A 534 0.80 18.98 -25.15
C TYR A 534 -0.25 19.78 -24.37
N PHE A 535 -1.41 19.19 -24.03
CA PHE A 535 -2.31 19.82 -23.09
C PHE A 535 -1.63 20.06 -21.74
N ILE A 536 -2.02 21.15 -21.09
CA ILE A 536 -1.39 21.69 -19.88
C ILE A 536 -2.35 21.74 -18.69
N ASP A 537 -3.49 21.09 -18.83
CA ASP A 537 -4.67 21.26 -17.99
C ASP A 537 -4.76 20.26 -16.83
N ARG A 538 -3.76 19.42 -16.57
CA ARG A 538 -3.82 18.40 -15.50
C ARG A 538 -2.95 18.76 -14.30
N ALA A 539 -3.58 19.08 -13.16
CA ALA A 539 -2.90 19.52 -11.94
C ALA A 539 -1.85 18.54 -11.40
N TYR A 540 -2.12 17.23 -11.46
CA TYR A 540 -1.19 16.17 -11.00
C TYR A 540 0.22 16.31 -11.60
N ASN A 541 0.30 16.70 -12.87
CA ASN A 541 1.56 16.77 -13.60
C ASN A 541 2.49 17.85 -13.06
N TYR A 542 1.97 18.87 -12.37
CA TYR A 542 2.75 19.97 -11.81
C TYR A 542 3.58 19.55 -10.59
N VAL A 543 3.19 18.48 -9.89
CA VAL A 543 3.89 18.01 -8.69
C VAL A 543 5.31 17.54 -9.03
N HIS A 544 5.47 16.82 -10.15
CA HIS A 544 6.73 16.14 -10.47
C HIS A 544 7.87 17.12 -10.83
N PRO A 545 7.69 18.13 -11.72
CA PRO A 545 8.70 19.15 -11.93
C PRO A 545 8.98 19.98 -10.68
N ALA A 546 7.94 20.36 -9.92
CA ALA A 546 8.10 21.12 -8.68
C ALA A 546 8.98 20.37 -7.67
N ALA A 547 8.81 19.05 -7.54
CA ALA A 547 9.67 18.21 -6.71
C ALA A 547 11.12 18.22 -7.19
N ALA A 548 11.36 18.05 -8.50
CA ALA A 548 12.71 18.10 -9.06
C ALA A 548 13.40 19.45 -8.81
N TYR A 549 12.69 20.57 -9.02
CA TYR A 549 13.21 21.90 -8.72
C TYR A 549 13.47 22.11 -7.22
N TRP A 550 12.55 21.66 -6.35
CA TRP A 550 12.75 21.76 -4.91
C TRP A 550 13.98 20.99 -4.44
N VAL A 551 14.23 19.79 -4.99
CA VAL A 551 15.46 19.04 -4.68
C VAL A 551 16.70 19.81 -5.14
N LEU A 552 16.73 20.30 -6.39
CA LEU A 552 17.89 21.05 -6.88
C LEU A 552 18.09 22.37 -6.11
N TYR A 553 17.03 23.02 -5.62
CA TYR A 553 17.15 24.14 -4.67
C TYR A 553 17.91 23.71 -3.40
N ARG A 554 17.49 22.59 -2.77
CA ARG A 554 18.14 22.08 -1.55
C ARG A 554 19.60 21.71 -1.80
N VAL A 555 19.90 21.10 -2.94
CA VAL A 555 21.25 20.73 -3.38
C VAL A 555 22.10 21.98 -3.65
N ALA A 556 21.63 22.91 -4.49
CA ALA A 556 22.32 24.15 -4.83
C ALA A 556 22.67 25.00 -3.60
N ARG A 557 21.79 24.98 -2.60
CA ARG A 557 21.99 25.70 -1.34
C ARG A 557 23.10 25.07 -0.48
N ALA A 558 23.22 23.74 -0.45
CA ALA A 558 24.22 23.02 0.35
C ALA A 558 25.55 22.77 -0.39
N TYR A 559 25.48 22.67 -1.72
CA TYR A 559 26.57 22.26 -2.62
C TYR A 559 26.54 23.11 -3.91
N PRO A 560 26.78 24.43 -3.83
CA PRO A 560 26.58 25.36 -4.95
C PRO A 560 27.43 25.04 -6.17
N ASP A 561 28.59 24.40 -6.01
CA ASP A 561 29.50 24.06 -7.11
C ASP A 561 29.03 22.87 -7.96
N LEU A 562 27.92 22.20 -7.60
CA LEU A 562 27.41 21.02 -8.33
C LEU A 562 26.35 21.33 -9.38
N VAL A 563 25.88 22.57 -9.47
CA VAL A 563 24.73 22.96 -10.28
C VAL A 563 25.04 24.19 -11.14
N ASN A 564 24.29 24.38 -12.22
CA ASN A 564 24.51 25.46 -13.19
C ASN A 564 23.84 26.78 -12.78
N HIS A 565 22.80 26.75 -11.93
CA HIS A 565 22.12 27.93 -11.41
C HIS A 565 22.33 28.11 -9.91
N ASP A 566 22.15 29.33 -9.41
CA ASP A 566 22.09 29.56 -7.98
C ASP A 566 20.75 29.06 -7.40
N TRP A 567 20.73 28.78 -6.10
CA TRP A 567 19.54 28.24 -5.43
C TRP A 567 18.25 29.07 -5.64
N PRO A 568 18.26 30.42 -5.77
CA PRO A 568 17.03 31.19 -5.99
C PRO A 568 16.31 30.82 -7.30
N TRP A 569 17.06 30.46 -8.35
CA TRP A 569 16.47 30.07 -9.62
C TRP A 569 15.60 28.82 -9.47
N TYR A 570 16.14 27.76 -8.85
CA TYR A 570 15.40 26.52 -8.63
C TYR A 570 14.20 26.72 -7.71
N LEU A 571 14.35 27.50 -6.64
CA LEU A 571 13.23 27.78 -5.73
C LEU A 571 12.11 28.58 -6.43
N GLU A 572 12.47 29.51 -7.32
CA GLU A 572 11.52 30.22 -8.15
C GLU A 572 10.76 29.29 -9.10
N LYS A 573 11.45 28.33 -9.73
CA LYS A 573 10.77 27.32 -10.59
C LYS A 573 9.84 26.44 -9.78
N ALA A 574 10.28 25.96 -8.62
CA ALA A 574 9.45 25.17 -7.72
C ALA A 574 8.17 25.92 -7.33
N TRP A 575 8.31 27.17 -6.87
CA TRP A 575 7.18 28.05 -6.52
C TRP A 575 6.27 28.34 -7.72
N GLY A 576 6.83 28.75 -8.86
CA GLY A 576 6.04 29.13 -10.04
C GLY A 576 5.21 27.95 -10.55
N THR A 577 5.77 26.75 -10.53
CA THR A 577 5.06 25.50 -10.85
C THR A 577 3.88 25.25 -9.89
N ALA A 578 4.15 25.27 -8.58
CA ALA A 578 3.14 25.01 -7.56
C ALA A 578 2.03 26.08 -7.56
N HIS A 579 2.39 27.34 -7.83
CA HIS A 579 1.43 28.43 -7.92
C HIS A 579 0.56 28.32 -9.19
N ARG A 580 1.19 28.07 -10.36
CA ARG A 580 0.49 27.92 -11.65
C ARG A 580 -0.52 26.78 -11.63
N MET A 581 -0.22 25.69 -10.94
CA MET A 581 -1.13 24.56 -10.76
C MET A 581 -2.50 24.97 -10.19
N THR A 582 -2.54 26.01 -9.35
CA THR A 582 -3.78 26.47 -8.68
C THR A 582 -4.68 27.34 -9.57
N ASP A 583 -4.28 27.63 -10.80
CA ASP A 583 -5.06 28.48 -11.69
C ASP A 583 -6.31 27.75 -12.21
N SER A 584 -7.40 28.51 -12.39
CA SER A 584 -8.75 27.97 -12.60
C SER A 584 -8.95 27.15 -13.87
N GLU A 585 -8.10 27.33 -14.88
CA GLU A 585 -8.12 26.55 -16.12
C GLU A 585 -7.46 25.17 -15.98
N ILE A 586 -6.73 24.94 -14.88
CA ILE A 586 -6.08 23.67 -14.59
C ILE A 586 -7.10 22.76 -13.90
N TRP A 587 -7.44 21.66 -14.54
CA TRP A 587 -8.36 20.66 -14.02
C TRP A 587 -7.74 19.92 -12.84
N TYR A 588 -8.61 19.49 -11.93
CA TYR A 588 -8.26 18.80 -10.68
C TYR A 588 -7.47 19.67 -9.69
N ASN A 589 -7.35 20.98 -9.92
CA ASN A 589 -6.73 21.90 -8.97
C ASN A 589 -7.51 22.01 -7.64
N ASP A 590 -8.72 21.48 -7.57
CA ASP A 590 -9.60 21.41 -6.42
C ASP A 590 -9.53 20.06 -5.68
N MET A 591 -8.77 19.09 -6.20
CA MET A 591 -8.55 17.76 -5.59
C MET A 591 -7.22 17.74 -4.84
N GLY A 592 -7.04 16.82 -3.88
CA GLY A 592 -5.71 16.52 -3.34
C GLY A 592 -4.87 15.75 -4.36
N LEU A 593 -3.62 16.16 -4.57
CA LEU A 593 -2.75 15.59 -5.62
C LEU A 593 -1.73 14.58 -5.06
N MET A 594 -1.32 13.64 -5.91
CA MET A 594 -0.26 12.68 -5.62
C MET A 594 1.09 13.39 -5.43
N GLY A 595 1.71 13.26 -4.27
CA GLY A 595 2.98 13.87 -3.88
C GLY A 595 2.88 15.34 -3.47
N GLU A 596 1.67 15.89 -3.35
CA GLU A 596 1.44 17.34 -3.20
C GLU A 596 2.10 17.95 -1.95
N THR A 597 2.34 17.15 -0.92
CA THR A 597 3.01 17.58 0.30
C THR A 597 4.33 18.33 0.03
N VAL A 598 5.00 18.06 -1.10
CA VAL A 598 6.19 18.81 -1.54
C VAL A 598 5.95 20.31 -1.68
N PHE A 599 4.74 20.75 -2.05
CA PHE A 599 4.37 22.18 -2.08
C PHE A 599 4.40 22.82 -0.70
N GLY A 600 4.10 22.05 0.34
CA GLY A 600 4.27 22.45 1.73
C GLY A 600 5.72 22.69 2.11
N PHE A 601 6.63 21.81 1.66
CA PHE A 601 8.07 22.01 1.85
C PHE A 601 8.60 23.22 1.07
N ILE A 602 8.11 23.45 -0.15
CA ILE A 602 8.42 24.66 -0.93
C ILE A 602 7.93 25.92 -0.18
N LEU A 603 6.71 25.91 0.36
CA LEU A 603 6.17 27.03 1.13
C LEU A 603 7.04 27.34 2.36
N GLN A 604 7.43 26.32 3.12
CA GLN A 604 8.30 26.48 4.29
C GLN A 604 9.66 27.09 3.88
N ASP A 605 10.24 26.62 2.78
CA ASP A 605 11.55 27.10 2.33
C ASP A 605 11.49 28.53 1.77
N LEU A 606 10.38 28.94 1.13
CA LEU A 606 10.17 30.34 0.75
C LEU A 606 10.19 31.26 1.98
N PHE A 607 9.54 30.88 3.09
CA PHE A 607 9.63 31.65 4.33
C PHE A 607 11.04 31.66 4.91
N ARG A 608 11.75 30.52 4.89
CA ARG A 608 13.11 30.40 5.42
C ARG A 608 14.13 31.24 4.66
N GLU A 609 13.96 31.41 3.34
CA GLU A 609 14.82 32.24 2.51
C GLU A 609 14.36 33.71 2.42
N GLY A 610 13.28 34.09 3.10
CA GLY A 610 12.78 35.47 3.14
C GLY A 610 11.97 35.90 1.91
N GLU A 611 11.55 34.95 1.06
CA GLU A 611 10.69 35.15 -0.10
C GLU A 611 9.20 35.28 0.31
N THR A 612 8.92 36.10 1.33
CA THR A 612 7.62 36.19 2.01
C THR A 612 6.45 36.44 1.07
N ARG A 613 6.62 37.30 0.05
CA ARG A 613 5.54 37.58 -0.92
C ARG A 613 5.14 36.33 -1.71
N LYS A 614 6.13 35.57 -2.20
CA LYS A 614 5.89 34.32 -2.94
C LYS A 614 5.24 33.28 -2.02
N ALA A 615 5.71 33.20 -0.77
CA ALA A 615 5.15 32.32 0.26
C ALA A 615 3.66 32.64 0.54
N GLU A 616 3.33 33.91 0.82
CA GLU A 616 1.96 34.36 1.08
C GLU A 616 1.02 34.11 -0.11
N GLN A 617 1.51 34.28 -1.35
CA GLN A 617 0.73 33.98 -2.56
C GLN A 617 0.39 32.50 -2.69
N LEU A 618 1.36 31.61 -2.48
CA LEU A 618 1.12 30.17 -2.51
C LEU A 618 0.22 29.73 -1.35
N GLU A 619 0.50 30.22 -0.14
CA GLU A 619 -0.29 29.89 1.04
C GLU A 619 -1.76 30.31 0.89
N ALA A 620 -2.03 31.49 0.32
CA ALA A 620 -3.40 31.95 0.07
C ALA A 620 -4.17 30.99 -0.86
N ARG A 621 -3.56 30.54 -1.96
CA ARG A 621 -4.16 29.58 -2.89
C ARG A 621 -4.43 28.23 -2.23
N MET A 622 -3.48 27.75 -1.43
CA MET A 622 -3.64 26.48 -0.71
C MET A 622 -4.71 26.58 0.39
N ARG A 623 -4.86 27.75 1.01
CA ARG A 623 -5.94 28.00 1.98
C ARG A 623 -7.32 27.90 1.33
N GLU A 624 -7.49 28.42 0.12
CA GLU A 624 -8.76 28.31 -0.64
C GLU A 624 -9.12 26.83 -0.88
N ARG A 625 -8.14 26.01 -1.29
CA ARG A 625 -8.32 24.56 -1.47
C ARG A 625 -8.65 23.84 -0.17
N ALA A 626 -7.93 24.14 0.92
CA ALA A 626 -8.19 23.55 2.23
C ALA A 626 -9.58 23.92 2.78
N GLN A 627 -10.06 25.14 2.55
CA GLN A 627 -11.42 25.56 2.92
C GLN A 627 -12.49 24.81 2.12
N LEU A 628 -12.24 24.56 0.84
CA LEU A 628 -13.12 23.71 0.04
C LEU A 628 -13.19 22.29 0.62
N TRP A 629 -12.04 21.67 0.89
CA TRP A 629 -11.99 20.32 1.45
C TRP A 629 -12.67 20.21 2.81
N ASP A 630 -12.47 21.19 3.70
CA ASP A 630 -13.14 21.23 5.00
C ASP A 630 -14.67 21.34 4.89
N SER A 631 -15.17 21.90 3.79
CA SER A 631 -16.61 21.99 3.52
C SER A 631 -17.23 20.72 2.93
N GLN A 632 -16.41 19.74 2.53
CA GLN A 632 -16.85 18.52 1.85
C GLN A 632 -16.91 17.33 2.80
N ASP A 633 -17.93 16.48 2.64
CA ASP A 633 -18.00 15.22 3.41
C ASP A 633 -16.90 14.23 3.01
N VAL A 634 -16.45 14.27 1.75
CA VAL A 634 -15.45 13.37 1.16
C VAL A 634 -14.50 14.18 0.26
N PRO A 635 -13.43 14.79 0.81
CA PRO A 635 -12.50 15.63 0.04
C PRO A 635 -11.39 14.85 -0.69
N TYR A 636 -11.50 13.52 -0.77
CA TYR A 636 -10.45 12.65 -1.32
C TYR A 636 -10.71 12.21 -2.77
N GLY A 637 -11.50 12.99 -3.50
CA GLY A 637 -11.82 12.69 -4.90
C GLY A 637 -10.57 12.60 -5.77
N SER A 638 -10.67 11.84 -6.85
CA SER A 638 -9.67 11.77 -7.92
C SER A 638 -10.38 11.54 -9.26
N GLU A 639 -9.62 11.20 -10.31
CA GLU A 639 -10.15 10.71 -11.59
C GLU A 639 -10.92 9.38 -11.45
N MET A 640 -10.78 8.68 -10.32
CA MET A 640 -11.30 7.33 -10.05
C MET A 640 -12.42 7.29 -8.99
N ALA A 641 -13.27 6.26 -9.02
CA ALA A 641 -14.46 6.16 -8.16
C ALA A 641 -14.15 6.05 -6.65
N TRP A 642 -13.01 5.45 -6.31
CA TRP A 642 -12.40 5.44 -4.98
C TRP A 642 -10.90 5.40 -5.17
N ASP A 643 -10.16 6.21 -4.42
CA ASP A 643 -8.71 6.12 -4.40
C ASP A 643 -8.08 6.60 -3.08
N SER A 644 -6.83 6.21 -2.88
CA SER A 644 -5.88 6.61 -1.83
C SER A 644 -4.92 7.72 -2.30
N THR A 645 -5.28 8.51 -3.31
CA THR A 645 -4.37 9.50 -3.91
C THR A 645 -4.35 10.84 -3.15
N GLY A 646 -5.52 11.39 -2.79
CA GLY A 646 -5.61 12.78 -2.31
C GLY A 646 -5.37 12.99 -0.80
N GLN A 647 -5.40 11.92 0.00
CA GLN A 647 -5.44 11.99 1.46
C GLN A 647 -4.22 12.70 2.05
N GLU A 648 -3.02 12.50 1.51
CA GLU A 648 -1.81 13.15 2.04
C GLU A 648 -1.82 14.68 1.90
N GLY A 649 -2.27 15.19 0.74
CA GLY A 649 -2.34 16.62 0.46
C GLY A 649 -3.45 17.27 1.28
N VAL A 650 -4.62 16.63 1.32
CA VAL A 650 -5.75 17.07 2.13
C VAL A 650 -5.35 17.13 3.61
N TYR A 651 -4.71 16.07 4.14
CA TYR A 651 -4.25 16.04 5.52
C TYR A 651 -3.25 17.18 5.80
N TYR A 652 -2.21 17.32 4.96
CA TYR A 652 -1.16 18.31 5.18
C TYR A 652 -1.74 19.72 5.28
N TRP A 653 -2.56 20.13 4.31
CA TRP A 653 -3.08 21.50 4.26
C TRP A 653 -4.19 21.75 5.26
N THR A 654 -5.09 20.79 5.49
CA THR A 654 -6.13 20.96 6.52
C THR A 654 -5.50 21.09 7.89
N LYS A 655 -4.46 20.31 8.19
CA LYS A 655 -3.67 20.46 9.41
C LYS A 655 -2.94 21.81 9.48
N HIS A 656 -2.26 22.21 8.41
CA HIS A 656 -1.54 23.49 8.33
C HIS A 656 -2.45 24.70 8.63
N PHE A 657 -3.70 24.66 8.19
CA PHE A 657 -4.67 25.76 8.41
C PHE A 657 -5.56 25.60 9.66
N GLY A 658 -5.37 24.56 10.47
CA GLY A 658 -6.11 24.35 11.72
C GLY A 658 -7.51 23.75 11.55
N PHE A 659 -7.78 23.07 10.44
CA PHE A 659 -9.00 22.31 10.20
C PHE A 659 -8.87 20.89 10.80
N ASP A 660 -8.71 20.81 12.13
CA ASP A 660 -8.38 19.55 12.83
C ASP A 660 -9.41 18.42 12.63
N GLY A 661 -10.70 18.77 12.43
CA GLY A 661 -11.75 17.78 12.14
C GLY A 661 -11.52 17.04 10.83
N SER A 662 -11.17 17.78 9.77
CA SER A 662 -10.83 17.24 8.46
C SER A 662 -9.52 16.46 8.47
N ALA A 663 -8.52 16.93 9.23
CA ALA A 663 -7.28 16.20 9.44
C ALA A 663 -7.52 14.84 10.15
N ALA A 664 -8.34 14.82 11.21
CA ALA A 664 -8.71 13.58 11.91
C ALA A 664 -9.50 12.62 11.01
N GLN A 665 -10.46 13.14 10.23
CA GLN A 665 -11.19 12.32 9.25
C GLN A 665 -10.25 11.69 8.21
N THR A 666 -9.16 12.37 7.87
CA THR A 666 -8.18 11.85 6.91
C THR A 666 -7.36 10.72 7.52
N VAL A 667 -6.93 10.85 8.78
CA VAL A 667 -6.26 9.76 9.52
C VAL A 667 -7.15 8.52 9.57
N ASP A 668 -8.42 8.69 9.92
CA ASP A 668 -9.40 7.61 9.98
C ASP A 668 -9.62 6.96 8.60
N SER A 669 -9.65 7.75 7.53
CA SER A 669 -9.74 7.22 6.16
C SER A 669 -8.51 6.39 5.79
N VAL A 670 -7.30 6.85 6.13
CA VAL A 670 -6.05 6.14 5.83
C VAL A 670 -5.97 4.80 6.57
N LEU A 671 -6.36 4.78 7.84
CA LEU A 671 -6.46 3.55 8.64
C LEU A 671 -7.52 2.58 8.08
N GLY A 672 -8.49 3.06 7.30
CA GLY A 672 -9.47 2.27 6.59
C GLY A 672 -8.89 1.34 5.52
N TYR A 673 -7.73 1.66 4.95
CA TYR A 673 -7.14 0.94 3.82
C TYR A 673 -5.64 0.60 3.95
N MET A 674 -4.99 0.96 5.06
CA MET A 674 -3.61 0.57 5.40
C MET A 674 -3.63 -0.34 6.65
N PRO A 675 -3.45 -1.67 6.50
CA PRO A 675 -3.61 -2.60 7.62
C PRO A 675 -2.30 -2.79 8.41
N THR A 676 -2.41 -3.31 9.63
CA THR A 676 -1.29 -4.01 10.29
C THR A 676 -1.48 -5.52 10.14
N VAL A 677 -0.49 -6.25 9.62
CA VAL A 677 -0.51 -7.72 9.54
C VAL A 677 0.92 -8.30 9.53
N PRO A 678 1.17 -9.54 10.00
CA PRO A 678 2.50 -10.15 10.00
C PRO A 678 3.04 -10.61 8.63
N HIS A 679 2.98 -9.74 7.64
CA HIS A 679 3.41 -9.98 6.27
C HIS A 679 3.99 -8.70 5.65
N TRP A 680 5.22 -8.77 5.13
CA TRP A 680 5.95 -7.63 4.54
C TRP A 680 5.13 -6.82 3.55
N GLY A 681 4.45 -7.50 2.62
CA GLY A 681 3.73 -6.85 1.52
C GLY A 681 2.36 -6.27 1.87
N TRP A 682 1.75 -6.70 2.99
CA TRP A 682 0.42 -6.22 3.36
C TRP A 682 0.50 -5.19 4.49
N ASN A 683 1.47 -5.32 5.40
CA ASN A 683 1.67 -4.41 6.53
C ASN A 683 1.95 -2.97 6.07
N GLY A 684 1.08 -2.03 6.40
CA GLY A 684 1.19 -0.64 5.94
C GLY A 684 1.02 -0.45 4.44
N CYS A 685 0.56 -1.46 3.70
CA CYS A 685 0.33 -1.34 2.27
C CYS A 685 -1.03 -0.70 2.00
N ALA A 686 -1.04 0.51 1.45
CA ALA A 686 -2.27 1.15 1.03
C ALA A 686 -2.97 0.30 -0.06
N ARG A 687 -4.28 0.09 0.07
CA ARG A 687 -5.03 -0.68 -0.92
C ARG A 687 -5.14 0.07 -2.24
N ARG A 688 -4.58 -0.54 -3.29
CA ARG A 688 -4.71 -0.15 -4.70
C ARG A 688 -4.68 -1.37 -5.59
N TYR A 689 -5.33 -1.31 -6.75
CA TYR A 689 -5.47 -2.51 -7.58
C TYR A 689 -5.65 -2.33 -9.10
N TRP A 690 -5.58 -1.11 -9.63
CA TRP A 690 -5.83 -0.86 -11.06
C TRP A 690 -4.69 -0.16 -11.80
N ASP A 691 -3.77 0.50 -11.10
CA ASP A 691 -2.65 1.26 -11.67
C ASP A 691 -1.70 0.45 -12.57
N PHE A 692 -1.65 -0.89 -12.48
CA PHE A 692 -0.95 -1.71 -13.48
C PHE A 692 -1.44 -1.46 -14.91
N ILE A 693 -2.71 -1.09 -15.11
CA ILE A 693 -3.25 -0.70 -16.41
C ILE A 693 -2.56 0.59 -16.93
N TYR A 694 -2.22 1.52 -16.03
CA TYR A 694 -1.72 2.86 -16.34
C TYR A 694 -0.19 2.96 -16.32
N GLY A 695 0.48 2.31 -15.37
CA GLY A 695 1.92 2.41 -15.13
C GLY A 695 2.66 1.07 -15.08
N GLY A 696 1.96 -0.07 -15.19
CA GLY A 696 2.57 -1.41 -15.15
C GLY A 696 2.86 -2.02 -16.53
N LYS A 697 3.74 -3.02 -16.56
CA LYS A 697 4.01 -3.84 -17.74
C LYS A 697 2.97 -4.95 -17.88
N LEU A 698 2.72 -5.70 -16.80
CA LEU A 698 1.67 -6.71 -16.75
C LEU A 698 0.35 -6.03 -16.39
N ARG A 699 -0.41 -5.64 -17.43
CA ARG A 699 -1.65 -4.88 -17.28
C ARG A 699 -2.81 -5.78 -16.84
N ARG A 700 -3.23 -5.69 -15.58
CA ARG A 700 -4.46 -6.31 -15.04
C ARG A 700 -5.00 -5.61 -13.79
N ILE A 701 -6.24 -5.94 -13.41
CA ILE A 701 -6.82 -5.56 -12.12
C ILE A 701 -6.38 -6.58 -11.07
N GLU A 702 -5.61 -6.14 -10.08
CA GLU A 702 -4.98 -6.98 -9.06
C GLU A 702 -4.46 -6.11 -7.92
N ARG A 703 -4.54 -6.60 -6.66
CA ARG A 703 -3.88 -5.94 -5.53
C ARG A 703 -2.40 -5.66 -5.81
N GLN A 704 -2.03 -4.39 -5.69
CA GLN A 704 -0.67 -3.92 -5.83
C GLN A 704 0.00 -3.81 -4.47
N ILE A 705 1.08 -4.55 -4.30
CA ILE A 705 1.89 -4.51 -3.09
C ILE A 705 2.96 -3.43 -3.26
N HIS A 706 3.00 -2.50 -2.31
CA HIS A 706 3.99 -1.42 -2.23
C HIS A 706 4.04 -0.48 -3.45
N HIS A 707 2.86 -0.20 -4.02
CA HIS A 707 2.66 0.90 -4.97
C HIS A 707 2.78 2.27 -4.27
N TYR A 708 2.83 3.37 -5.05
CA TYR A 708 3.11 4.72 -4.56
C TYR A 708 2.22 5.14 -3.38
N GLY A 709 0.96 4.68 -3.37
CA GLY A 709 -0.02 5.04 -2.34
C GLY A 709 0.45 4.70 -0.92
N SER A 710 1.31 3.70 -0.75
CA SER A 710 1.80 3.30 0.58
C SER A 710 2.75 4.34 1.17
N GLY A 711 3.74 4.81 0.40
CA GLY A 711 4.71 5.80 0.86
C GLY A 711 4.09 7.19 1.05
N LEU A 712 3.13 7.54 0.20
CA LEU A 712 2.36 8.79 0.25
C LEU A 712 1.47 8.87 1.50
N ASN A 713 0.60 7.87 1.72
CA ASN A 713 -0.33 7.91 2.85
C ASN A 713 0.32 7.63 4.21
N ALA A 714 1.51 7.01 4.23
CA ALA A 714 2.32 6.90 5.43
C ALA A 714 2.64 8.27 6.05
N GLN A 715 2.76 9.33 5.23
CA GLN A 715 3.01 10.69 5.71
C GLN A 715 1.93 11.17 6.70
N VAL A 716 0.66 10.82 6.43
CA VAL A 716 -0.50 11.16 7.28
C VAL A 716 -0.35 10.54 8.67
N LEU A 717 -0.13 9.22 8.72
CA LEU A 717 -0.07 8.49 9.98
C LEU A 717 1.17 8.84 10.80
N LEU A 718 2.31 9.02 10.14
CA LEU A 718 3.54 9.45 10.81
C LEU A 718 3.43 10.88 11.35
N ALA A 719 2.73 11.78 10.65
CA ALA A 719 2.47 13.12 11.16
C ALA A 719 1.49 13.12 12.33
N ALA A 720 0.42 12.34 12.25
CA ALA A 720 -0.54 12.17 13.34
C ALA A 720 0.10 11.53 14.58
N PHE A 721 0.99 10.54 14.41
CA PHE A 721 1.76 9.97 15.53
C PHE A 721 2.66 11.01 16.20
N ARG A 722 3.24 11.94 15.42
CA ARG A 722 4.03 13.00 16.04
C ARG A 722 3.16 13.95 16.88
N ASP A 723 1.88 14.13 16.52
CA ASP A 723 0.92 14.95 17.28
C ASP A 723 0.48 14.23 18.57
N ASP A 724 0.30 12.91 18.49
CA ASP A 724 -0.04 12.04 19.62
C ASP A 724 0.89 10.81 19.67
N PRO A 725 2.07 10.92 20.32
CA PRO A 725 3.03 9.82 20.41
C PRO A 725 2.58 8.67 21.31
N SER A 726 1.42 8.77 21.95
CA SER A 726 0.86 7.68 22.76
C SER A 726 0.11 6.64 21.91
N ASP A 727 -0.30 7.00 20.70
CA ASP A 727 -0.98 6.10 19.78
C ASP A 727 0.03 5.33 18.91
N SER A 728 0.61 4.29 19.49
CA SER A 728 1.61 3.44 18.83
C SER A 728 1.07 2.74 17.56
N TYR A 729 -0.25 2.61 17.39
CA TYR A 729 -0.84 2.04 16.17
C TYR A 729 -0.47 2.86 14.93
N LEU A 730 -0.46 4.19 15.05
CA LEU A 730 -0.15 5.10 13.95
C LEU A 730 1.28 4.90 13.44
N VAL A 731 2.27 4.78 14.32
CA VAL A 731 3.66 4.54 13.91
C VAL A 731 3.85 3.14 13.35
N ARG A 732 3.18 2.11 13.89
CA ARG A 732 3.25 0.73 13.36
C ARG A 732 2.81 0.67 11.89
N VAL A 733 1.69 1.31 11.55
CA VAL A 733 1.18 1.35 10.16
C VAL A 733 1.99 2.32 9.30
N GLY A 734 2.16 3.56 9.75
CA GLY A 734 2.82 4.62 9.00
C GLY A 734 4.27 4.29 8.67
N TYR A 735 5.00 3.69 9.61
CA TYR A 735 6.40 3.34 9.37
C TYR A 735 6.54 2.22 8.33
N ALA A 736 5.66 1.21 8.39
CA ALA A 736 5.66 0.13 7.41
C ALA A 736 5.40 0.66 5.98
N GLY A 737 4.39 1.51 5.81
CA GLY A 737 4.10 2.16 4.52
C GLY A 737 5.23 3.09 4.05
N SER A 738 5.86 3.82 4.96
CA SER A 738 7.00 4.70 4.64
C SER A 738 8.22 3.91 4.15
N SER A 739 8.45 2.72 4.68
CA SER A 739 9.57 1.86 4.27
C SER A 739 9.34 1.09 2.96
N ALA A 740 8.07 0.96 2.52
CA ALA A 740 7.67 0.16 1.38
C ALA A 740 8.48 0.44 0.09
N PRO A 741 8.76 1.70 -0.31
CA PRO A 741 9.49 1.98 -1.56
C PRO A 741 10.89 1.38 -1.64
N VAL A 742 11.54 1.08 -0.50
CA VAL A 742 12.86 0.43 -0.49
C VAL A 742 12.79 -1.01 -0.98
N SER A 743 11.66 -1.70 -0.75
CA SER A 743 11.48 -3.09 -1.18
C SER A 743 11.39 -3.25 -2.71
N ASN A 744 10.90 -2.22 -3.40
CA ASN A 744 10.76 -2.19 -4.86
C ASN A 744 12.12 -2.10 -5.58
N ILE A 745 13.17 -1.68 -4.87
CA ILE A 745 14.53 -1.56 -5.41
C ILE A 745 15.14 -2.96 -5.41
N ASN A 746 15.39 -3.50 -6.61
CA ASN A 746 15.97 -4.82 -6.75
C ASN A 746 17.49 -4.83 -6.47
N GLN A 747 18.14 -5.99 -6.60
CA GLN A 747 19.57 -6.13 -6.31
C GLN A 747 20.49 -5.30 -7.23
N ASP A 748 20.02 -4.95 -8.43
CA ASP A 748 20.78 -4.18 -9.41
C ASP A 748 20.47 -2.67 -9.33
N GLY A 749 19.54 -2.28 -8.45
CA GLY A 749 19.12 -0.90 -8.25
C GLY A 749 17.88 -0.49 -9.03
N PHE A 750 17.31 -1.37 -9.86
CA PHE A 750 16.08 -1.06 -10.59
C PHE A 750 14.90 -0.91 -9.63
N PRO A 751 14.19 0.23 -9.67
CA PRO A 751 12.97 0.42 -8.90
C PRO A 751 11.74 0.00 -9.72
N SER A 752 11.02 -1.02 -9.25
CA SER A 752 9.77 -1.50 -9.86
C SER A 752 8.55 -0.70 -9.40
N VAL A 753 7.55 -0.58 -10.27
CA VAL A 753 6.30 0.14 -9.96
C VAL A 753 5.54 -0.44 -8.75
N ALA A 754 5.39 -1.77 -8.68
CA ALA A 754 4.73 -2.49 -7.58
C ALA A 754 4.98 -4.01 -7.72
N TYR A 755 4.57 -4.78 -6.71
CA TYR A 755 4.62 -6.25 -6.73
C TYR A 755 3.23 -6.87 -6.97
N HIS A 756 3.18 -7.87 -7.84
CA HIS A 756 1.98 -8.65 -8.18
C HIS A 756 1.64 -9.67 -7.08
N ALA A 757 0.52 -9.46 -6.38
CA ALA A 757 0.08 -10.24 -5.24
C ALA A 757 -0.50 -11.63 -5.56
N TRP A 758 -0.90 -11.90 -6.81
CA TRP A 758 -1.56 -13.16 -7.14
C TRP A 758 -0.59 -14.35 -6.99
N PRO A 759 -1.03 -15.47 -6.40
CA PRO A 759 -0.18 -16.65 -6.21
C PRO A 759 0.42 -17.24 -7.49
N ASP A 760 -0.21 -17.00 -8.65
CA ASP A 760 0.26 -17.44 -9.97
C ASP A 760 1.39 -16.58 -10.56
N THR A 761 1.70 -15.45 -9.92
CA THR A 761 2.63 -14.44 -10.45
C THR A 761 3.74 -14.12 -9.46
N GLN A 762 3.42 -13.65 -8.25
CA GLN A 762 4.35 -13.41 -7.14
C GLN A 762 5.72 -12.82 -7.58
N LYS A 763 5.69 -11.68 -8.30
CA LYS A 763 6.89 -10.99 -8.77
C LYS A 763 6.74 -9.48 -8.80
N TRP A 764 7.86 -8.77 -8.79
CA TRP A 764 7.94 -7.35 -9.12
C TRP A 764 7.53 -7.13 -10.58
N ASP A 765 6.77 -6.07 -10.87
CA ASP A 765 6.46 -5.69 -12.25
C ASP A 765 7.74 -5.27 -12.99
N GLY A 766 7.75 -5.53 -14.31
CA GLY A 766 8.93 -5.37 -15.13
C GLY A 766 9.32 -3.92 -15.44
N ILE A 767 8.48 -2.92 -15.18
CA ILE A 767 8.81 -1.51 -15.47
C ILE A 767 8.79 -0.60 -14.23
N THR A 768 9.49 0.53 -14.33
CA THR A 768 9.56 1.54 -13.26
C THR A 768 8.22 2.24 -13.03
N GLY A 769 7.46 2.50 -14.10
CA GLY A 769 6.13 3.11 -14.03
C GLY A 769 6.08 4.38 -13.17
N ASP A 770 5.11 4.44 -12.27
CA ASP A 770 4.83 5.56 -11.36
C ASP A 770 5.51 5.45 -9.97
N TYR A 771 6.56 4.61 -9.85
CA TYR A 771 7.29 4.36 -8.59
C TYR A 771 7.67 5.62 -7.78
N GLY A 772 8.09 6.68 -8.49
CA GLY A 772 8.66 7.89 -7.90
C GLY A 772 7.77 8.59 -6.88
N GLY A 773 6.44 8.49 -7.01
CA GLY A 773 5.51 9.03 -6.01
C GLY A 773 5.71 8.41 -4.63
N GLY A 774 5.86 7.08 -4.56
CA GLY A 774 6.06 6.38 -3.29
C GLY A 774 7.38 6.77 -2.64
N PHE A 775 8.45 6.85 -3.44
CA PHE A 775 9.77 7.25 -2.97
C PHE A 775 9.79 8.72 -2.51
N LEU A 776 9.05 9.61 -3.17
CA LEU A 776 8.84 10.99 -2.74
C LEU A 776 8.20 11.03 -1.34
N GLY A 777 7.12 10.28 -1.10
CA GLY A 777 6.47 10.22 0.21
C GLY A 777 7.42 9.75 1.32
N MET A 778 8.22 8.71 1.05
CA MET A 778 9.27 8.25 1.97
C MET A 778 10.31 9.34 2.25
N ALA A 779 10.80 10.05 1.22
CA ALA A 779 11.82 11.07 1.39
C ALA A 779 11.32 12.27 2.22
N LEU A 780 10.05 12.66 2.05
CA LEU A 780 9.47 13.81 2.74
C LEU A 780 9.18 13.55 4.23
N SER A 781 8.73 12.35 4.62
CA SER A 781 8.34 12.08 6.01
C SER A 781 9.11 10.98 6.73
N GLY A 782 9.87 10.14 6.01
CA GLY A 782 10.61 9.02 6.59
C GLY A 782 11.72 9.48 7.55
N GLY A 783 12.14 8.59 8.44
CA GLY A 783 13.18 8.87 9.42
C GLY A 783 13.30 7.78 10.47
N VAL A 784 13.92 8.10 11.60
CA VAL A 784 13.87 7.27 12.81
C VAL A 784 12.77 7.76 13.73
N TYR A 785 11.97 6.85 14.27
CA TYR A 785 10.93 7.15 15.25
C TYR A 785 11.17 6.34 16.51
N VAL A 786 11.42 7.03 17.63
CA VAL A 786 11.47 6.40 18.95
C VAL A 786 10.08 6.50 19.56
N ALA A 787 9.49 5.35 19.89
CA ALA A 787 8.15 5.25 20.45
C ALA A 787 8.18 4.52 21.79
N ASP A 788 7.45 5.04 22.77
CA ASP A 788 7.15 4.30 24.00
C ASP A 788 5.83 3.57 23.80
N ASP A 789 5.91 2.34 23.31
CA ASP A 789 4.76 1.55 22.91
C ASP A 789 4.15 0.86 24.14
N SER A 790 2.85 1.00 24.35
CA SER A 790 2.15 0.43 25.51
C SER A 790 2.19 -1.10 25.59
N GLU A 791 2.38 -1.79 24.46
CA GLU A 791 2.45 -3.26 24.40
C GLU A 791 3.88 -3.79 24.48
N VAL A 792 4.86 -3.09 23.89
CA VAL A 792 6.24 -3.60 23.72
C VAL A 792 7.32 -2.74 24.37
N GLY A 793 6.93 -1.63 25.00
CA GLY A 793 7.81 -0.67 25.63
C GLY A 793 8.57 0.21 24.64
N LEU A 794 9.69 0.75 25.10
CA LEU A 794 10.51 1.68 24.31
C LEU A 794 11.21 0.97 23.14
N VAL A 795 10.88 1.37 21.92
CA VAL A 795 11.44 0.83 20.67
C VAL A 795 11.83 1.94 19.70
N ALA A 796 12.67 1.61 18.72
CA ALA A 796 13.00 2.49 17.61
C ALA A 796 12.59 1.85 16.28
N TYR A 797 11.82 2.59 15.49
CA TYR A 797 11.56 2.25 14.10
C TYR A 797 12.65 2.88 13.23
N GLY A 798 13.29 2.08 12.38
CA GLY A 798 14.37 2.56 11.52
C GLY A 798 15.73 2.70 12.17
N GLY A 799 15.92 2.20 13.39
CA GLY A 799 17.19 2.35 14.09
C GLY A 799 17.42 1.25 15.12
N ILE A 800 18.70 1.07 15.46
CA ILE A 800 19.11 0.13 16.51
C ILE A 800 19.14 0.91 17.81
N LEU A 801 18.24 0.57 18.74
CA LEU A 801 18.14 1.19 20.06
C LEU A 801 19.00 0.44 21.07
N SER A 802 19.75 1.17 21.88
CA SER A 802 20.46 0.67 23.05
C SER A 802 20.19 1.59 24.25
N ARG A 803 20.12 0.98 25.44
CA ARG A 803 19.88 1.71 26.70
C ARG A 803 21.07 1.54 27.63
N GLN A 804 21.59 2.65 28.13
CA GLN A 804 22.66 2.66 29.14
C GLN A 804 22.25 3.59 30.28
N ALA A 805 21.98 3.01 31.46
CA ALA A 805 21.44 3.73 32.60
C ALA A 805 20.18 4.55 32.23
N SER A 806 20.24 5.88 32.36
CA SER A 806 19.15 6.81 32.02
C SER A 806 19.21 7.35 30.59
N SER A 807 20.26 7.04 29.82
CA SER A 807 20.42 7.52 28.45
C SER A 807 20.03 6.44 27.44
N VAL A 808 19.36 6.88 26.38
CA VAL A 808 18.99 6.05 25.23
C VAL A 808 19.84 6.51 24.06
N THR A 809 20.48 5.55 23.38
CA THR A 809 21.26 5.80 22.16
C THR A 809 20.66 5.02 21.01
N VAL A 810 20.48 5.68 19.88
CA VAL A 810 19.89 5.08 18.68
C VAL A 810 20.81 5.32 17.50
N GLN A 811 21.07 4.24 16.76
CA GLN A 811 21.79 4.28 15.50
C GLN A 811 20.79 4.22 14.32
N PRO A 812 20.60 5.31 13.56
CA PRO A 812 19.75 5.30 12.36
C PRO A 812 20.21 4.30 11.29
N LYS A 813 19.24 3.56 10.77
CA LYS A 813 19.35 2.57 9.69
C LYS A 813 18.29 2.77 8.60
N ASP A 814 17.35 3.69 8.80
CA ASP A 814 16.37 4.10 7.80
C ASP A 814 17.03 4.69 6.54
N ALA A 815 16.25 4.86 5.47
CA ALA A 815 16.76 5.36 4.20
C ALA A 815 17.02 6.88 4.19
N VAL A 816 16.39 7.66 5.08
CA VAL A 816 16.44 9.12 5.08
C VAL A 816 17.66 9.62 5.87
N LYS A 817 17.92 9.07 7.06
CA LYS A 817 19.05 9.41 7.95
C LYS A 817 19.22 10.91 8.24
N ARG A 818 18.17 11.71 8.05
CA ARG A 818 18.17 13.17 8.25
C ARG A 818 17.10 13.65 9.22
N ARG A 819 16.28 12.72 9.73
CA ARG A 819 15.11 13.01 10.56
C ARG A 819 15.05 12.02 11.72
N VAL A 820 14.94 12.55 12.93
CA VAL A 820 14.75 11.75 14.16
C VAL A 820 13.60 12.32 14.97
N TYR A 821 12.58 11.51 15.22
CA TYR A 821 11.49 11.83 16.12
C TYR A 821 11.68 11.06 17.44
N ILE A 822 11.64 11.80 18.56
CA ILE A 822 11.79 11.24 19.90
C ILE A 822 10.45 11.38 20.62
N GLY A 823 9.60 10.37 20.52
CA GLY A 823 8.25 10.35 21.10
C GLY A 823 8.22 10.68 22.59
N PRO A 824 9.10 10.11 23.44
CA PRO A 824 9.15 10.44 24.87
C PRO A 824 9.44 11.92 25.18
N LEU A 825 10.00 12.68 24.22
CA LEU A 825 10.27 14.10 24.34
C LEU A 825 9.35 14.95 23.46
N SER A 826 8.50 14.35 22.62
CA SER A 826 7.66 14.99 21.62
C SER A 826 8.40 16.00 20.72
N ILE A 827 9.62 15.65 20.29
CA ILE A 827 10.43 16.50 19.39
C ILE A 827 10.82 15.77 18.10
N LEU A 828 10.72 16.49 17.00
CA LEU A 828 11.26 16.13 15.70
C LEU A 828 12.49 16.99 15.43
N VAL A 829 13.61 16.35 15.11
CA VAL A 829 14.85 17.03 14.70
C VAL A 829 15.15 16.68 13.26
N GLU A 830 15.32 17.69 12.43
CA GLU A 830 15.65 17.56 11.00
C GLU A 830 16.96 18.27 10.68
N ILE A 831 17.74 17.68 9.77
CA ILE A 831 18.96 18.27 9.23
C ILE A 831 18.89 18.38 7.72
N ASP A 832 19.53 19.42 7.18
CA ASP A 832 19.47 19.75 5.76
C ASP A 832 20.66 19.23 4.94
N ALA A 833 21.74 18.85 5.60
CA ALA A 833 22.99 18.39 5.01
C ALA A 833 23.67 17.35 5.94
N GLY A 834 24.40 16.42 5.33
CA GLY A 834 24.99 15.28 6.04
C GLY A 834 23.96 14.21 6.42
N MET A 835 24.34 13.33 7.33
CA MET A 835 23.46 12.28 7.85
C MET A 835 23.69 12.03 9.34
N VAL A 836 22.61 11.76 10.08
CA VAL A 836 22.66 11.37 11.48
C VAL A 836 23.27 9.97 11.58
N LYS A 837 24.48 9.90 12.14
CA LYS A 837 25.18 8.63 12.39
C LYS A 837 24.62 7.92 13.62
N GLU A 838 24.30 8.72 14.64
CA GLU A 838 23.86 8.30 15.95
C GLU A 838 23.25 9.50 16.65
N PHE A 839 22.25 9.26 17.49
CA PHE A 839 21.81 10.25 18.48
C PHE A 839 21.59 9.59 19.83
N SER A 840 21.79 10.37 20.89
CA SER A 840 21.49 9.96 22.26
C SER A 840 20.61 11.01 22.92
N TYR A 841 19.70 10.57 23.78
CA TYR A 841 18.90 11.48 24.58
C TYR A 841 18.75 11.00 26.02
N ASP A 842 18.45 11.96 26.88
CA ASP A 842 17.88 11.77 28.20
C ASP A 842 16.67 12.71 28.36
N GLY A 843 16.08 12.80 29.56
CA GLY A 843 14.91 13.65 29.80
C GLY A 843 15.16 15.17 29.69
N GLU A 844 16.41 15.59 29.51
CA GLU A 844 16.82 17.01 29.53
C GLU A 844 17.63 17.44 28.30
N SER A 845 18.24 16.50 27.58
CA SER A 845 19.16 16.79 26.50
C SER A 845 19.09 15.77 25.36
N VAL A 846 19.41 16.24 24.15
CA VAL A 846 19.61 15.39 22.97
C VAL A 846 20.98 15.72 22.38
N THR A 847 21.75 14.71 22.00
CA THR A 847 23.00 14.87 21.25
C THR A 847 22.90 14.11 19.94
N LEU A 848 23.07 14.81 18.81
CA LEU A 848 23.12 14.22 17.48
C LEU A 848 24.56 14.26 16.96
N ASN A 849 25.07 13.13 16.50
CA ASN A 849 26.32 13.02 15.79
C ASN A 849 26.03 12.95 14.29
N VAL A 850 26.22 14.06 13.59
CA VAL A 850 26.02 14.17 12.14
C VAL A 850 27.35 13.96 11.45
N LYS A 851 27.36 13.12 10.40
CA LYS A 851 28.54 12.87 9.57
C LYS A 851 28.31 13.35 8.15
N GLN A 852 29.40 13.70 7.47
CA GLN A 852 29.38 13.88 6.02
C GLN A 852 29.57 12.51 5.33
N PRO A 853 28.97 12.28 4.15
CA PRO A 853 29.27 11.09 3.35
C PRO A 853 30.76 11.07 2.97
N ALA A 854 31.39 9.90 3.00
CA ALA A 854 32.84 9.78 2.74
C ALA A 854 33.19 10.13 1.29
N ASP A 855 32.42 9.58 0.35
CA ASP A 855 32.60 9.75 -1.11
C ASP A 855 31.56 10.69 -1.72
N GLY A 856 30.76 11.37 -0.90
CA GLY A 856 29.72 12.28 -1.36
C GLY A 856 30.12 13.76 -1.27
N PRO A 857 29.29 14.65 -1.82
CA PRO A 857 29.49 16.10 -1.69
C PRO A 857 29.59 16.55 -0.23
N ARG A 858 30.49 17.52 0.01
CA ARG A 858 30.71 18.12 1.33
C ARG A 858 30.05 19.49 1.43
N ALA A 859 29.44 19.75 2.57
CA ALA A 859 28.84 21.03 2.91
C ALA A 859 29.66 21.74 3.98
N ASP A 860 29.64 23.07 3.97
CA ASP A 860 30.35 23.88 4.97
C ASP A 860 29.67 23.86 6.36
N SER A 861 28.35 23.68 6.37
CA SER A 861 27.54 23.72 7.58
C SER A 861 26.26 22.90 7.43
N VAL A 862 25.62 22.64 8.58
CA VAL A 862 24.31 22.02 8.69
C VAL A 862 23.34 22.99 9.34
N ILE A 863 22.13 23.09 8.81
CA ILE A 863 20.97 23.71 9.46
C ILE A 863 20.18 22.62 10.17
N VAL A 864 19.89 22.87 11.45
CA VAL A 864 19.07 22.01 12.30
C VAL A 864 17.74 22.70 12.56
N TRP A 865 16.64 22.02 12.24
CA TRP A 865 15.30 22.43 12.61
C TRP A 865 14.76 21.54 13.73
N ILE A 866 14.03 22.15 14.66
CA ILE A 866 13.40 21.46 15.79
C ILE A 866 11.90 21.79 15.72
N ASP A 867 11.07 20.79 15.48
CA ASP A 867 9.62 20.88 15.68
C ASP A 867 9.30 20.23 17.03
N SER A 868 8.96 21.05 18.01
CA SER A 868 8.66 20.64 19.39
C SER A 868 7.17 20.76 19.67
N ARG A 869 6.56 19.62 20.03
CA ARG A 869 5.17 19.52 20.52
C ARG A 869 5.14 19.25 22.02
N SER A 870 6.30 19.35 22.67
CA SER A 870 6.46 19.18 24.10
C SER A 870 6.08 20.46 24.86
N GLU A 871 5.73 20.34 26.14
CA GLU A 871 5.53 21.50 27.02
C GLU A 871 6.84 22.31 27.23
N LYS A 872 8.00 21.65 27.13
CA LYS A 872 9.31 22.29 27.18
C LYS A 872 9.64 22.91 25.81
N GLN A 873 10.26 24.08 25.83
CA GLN A 873 10.89 24.62 24.62
C GLN A 873 12.27 24.01 24.45
N TRP A 874 12.61 23.62 23.22
CA TRP A 874 13.88 23.00 22.89
C TRP A 874 14.67 23.89 21.93
N GLY A 875 15.98 24.01 22.15
CA GLY A 875 16.88 24.79 21.30
C GLY A 875 18.25 24.14 21.17
N VAL A 876 19.03 24.59 20.19
CA VAL A 876 20.41 24.17 20.03
C VAL A 876 21.28 24.93 21.04
N ILE A 877 22.01 24.19 21.88
CA ILE A 877 22.96 24.72 22.88
C ILE A 877 24.42 24.47 22.50
N SER A 878 24.67 24.02 21.27
CA SER A 878 26.02 23.85 20.72
C SER A 878 26.78 25.17 20.65
N ASN A 879 28.06 25.16 21.02
CA ASN A 879 28.94 26.31 20.82
C ASN A 879 29.06 26.63 19.33
N GLY A 880 28.90 27.90 18.97
CA GLY A 880 29.02 28.38 17.58
C GLY A 880 27.77 28.17 16.73
N ALA A 881 26.66 27.70 17.30
CA ALA A 881 25.37 27.70 16.63
C ALA A 881 24.87 29.13 16.40
N VAL A 882 24.39 29.43 15.20
CA VAL A 882 23.81 30.73 14.85
C VAL A 882 22.43 30.54 14.23
N GLU A 883 21.47 31.40 14.57
CA GLU A 883 20.15 31.35 13.96
C GLU A 883 20.24 31.66 12.46
N ALA A 884 19.68 30.77 11.65
CA ALA A 884 19.59 30.95 10.20
C ALA A 884 18.42 30.12 9.65
N ARG A 885 17.67 30.69 8.71
CA ARG A 885 16.62 29.98 7.96
C ARG A 885 15.61 29.26 8.86
N GLY A 886 15.16 29.95 9.90
CA GLY A 886 14.21 29.41 10.89
C GLY A 886 14.75 28.24 11.73
N GLY A 887 16.06 27.98 11.71
CA GLY A 887 16.72 26.95 12.49
C GLY A 887 18.09 27.42 12.97
N TRP A 888 18.99 26.47 13.19
CA TRP A 888 20.32 26.72 13.74
C TRP A 888 21.40 26.19 12.81
N GLN A 889 22.27 27.08 12.36
CA GLN A 889 23.44 26.73 11.56
C GLN A 889 24.62 26.35 12.45
N ILE A 890 25.23 25.21 12.18
CA ILE A 890 26.45 24.72 12.82
C ILE A 890 27.47 24.37 11.73
N GLY A 891 28.69 24.89 11.83
CA GLY A 891 29.77 24.55 10.91
C GLY A 891 30.16 23.07 11.01
N PHE A 892 30.43 22.44 9.87
CA PHE A 892 31.02 21.11 9.86
C PHE A 892 32.52 21.18 10.19
N GLY A 893 33.01 20.25 11.01
CA GLY A 893 34.44 19.92 11.08
C GLY A 893 34.83 18.93 9.99
N ASP A 894 36.06 18.41 10.06
CA ASP A 894 36.64 17.53 9.03
C ASP A 894 35.79 16.26 8.74
N ASP A 895 35.13 15.71 9.76
CA ASP A 895 34.37 14.44 9.67
C ASP A 895 32.86 14.59 9.94
N GLY A 896 32.38 15.76 10.36
CA GLY A 896 30.99 15.96 10.79
C GLY A 896 30.80 17.04 11.84
N ALA A 897 29.65 17.01 12.53
CA ALA A 897 29.28 17.94 13.59
C ALA A 897 28.58 17.19 14.74
N THR A 898 28.85 17.61 15.98
CA THR A 898 28.09 17.17 17.16
C THR A 898 27.16 18.29 17.59
N ILE A 899 25.86 18.01 17.57
CA ILE A 899 24.80 18.97 17.84
C ILE A 899 24.16 18.61 19.18
N LYS A 900 24.12 19.56 20.11
CA LYS A 900 23.47 19.39 21.42
C LYS A 900 22.22 20.24 21.49
N LEU A 901 21.13 19.62 21.90
CA LEU A 901 19.85 20.25 22.20
C LEU A 901 19.62 20.20 23.71
N GLY A 902 18.98 21.23 24.24
CA GLY A 902 18.51 21.27 25.62
C GLY A 902 17.23 22.09 25.74
N SER A 903 16.59 21.99 26.90
CA SER A 903 15.46 22.87 27.23
C SER A 903 15.96 24.32 27.34
N VAL A 904 15.28 25.25 26.67
CA VAL A 904 15.61 26.69 26.64
C VAL A 904 14.53 27.57 27.27
#